data_AF-A0A945N9V9-F1
#
_entry.id   AF-A0A945N9V9-F1
#
_cell.length_a   1.000
_cell.length_b   1.000
_cell.length_c   1.000
_cell.angle_alpha   90.00
_cell.angle_beta   90.00
_cell.angle_gamma   90.00
#
_symmetry.space_group_name_H-M   'P 1'
#
loop_
_entity.id
_entity.type
_entity.pdbx_description
1 polymer ?
#
loop_
_entity_poly.entity_id
_entity_poly.type
_entity_poly.pdbx_seq_one_letter_code
_entity_poly.pdbx_strand_id
1 'polypeptide(L)'
;MTDNTDTEDQLLRTSLHSWHTLNGGKMVDFGGWDMPVQYSTGILKEHLATRRYGGLFDVSHMGRFRILGKDTVQFLQHVLTNNAESLDTWQAQYTLIPNENGGLLDDAYLYHPGEEYFLVVNASNREKDWNHFQEQAKAFDVQLEDETNEVAMIAFQGPLSGRILTRIKRDGTMPETFRNSLSKITILGTEVLVARTGYTGEPLGFELFIPAEKAEAIWARIEEEGKDEGVVAVGLGARDTLRLEAGMPLYGHEFGIDTEGRGIPAFAFPLTSVAVSFSKRKGDFIGRAALKAQFEEVRKLRMGQYEPSDVLQRRFLPLALIDKGITRGGDSVFLEDQKVGVISSGTMVPYWKFEGESATMQITDEQERRALALVYIDATVPVEKELEVEVRGRRLSAQLVPWHGRSEAPPYFRAIPIDRKTDSAVNTSAAIREKTVLLLKKSLDNHEWRQRRCVNLIPSEMTQSSLVRLLQITDPCGRYAEHKELLAAFEQEVFYYQGTEFIAWAEDRLVEEMQSFLGFPLVETRLISGQMANMTVFSALVDFLNRTDRRREPRRIPLVMNNHIGKGGHLSSQPMGALRDYVAKDPVTEKYSILNFPVLEDNPYRIDLKETANLLDRFDPGLIILGKSMILHPEPVAAIRKMLDTKSTRPVIMYDMAHVLGLIGPYFQNPFAEGADIITGSTHKTFYGSQRGVIGAAYEEGAPEFELWKAIERRAFPGAVSNHHLGTLLGLLMATLEMNAFKDTYQPQVVANAKAFAKALADEGLKVQGDPEVGYTETHQVVVVVGYAQGCAVAQELEESNIIVNFQAIPSDESFTSSSGLRMGVAEMTRFGMKEDDFVEFAAIFNEAVHGRNVGDEVARFREGFQTMHFCFDADYPEYLNSLSGLF
;
A
#
# COMPACT_ATOMS: atom_id res chain seq x y z
N MET A 1 2.83 -6.37 -61.46
CA MET A 1 3.19 -7.79 -61.66
C MET A 1 4.68 -7.85 -61.89
N THR A 2 5.41 -8.00 -60.81
CA THR A 2 6.82 -8.39 -60.75
C THR A 2 6.79 -9.57 -59.81
N ASP A 3 7.01 -10.77 -60.35
CA ASP A 3 7.08 -12.02 -59.62
C ASP A 3 8.19 -11.91 -58.58
N ASN A 4 7.80 -11.79 -57.32
CA ASN A 4 8.65 -12.18 -56.20
C ASN A 4 8.33 -13.65 -55.95
N THR A 5 9.35 -14.48 -56.10
CA THR A 5 9.29 -15.90 -55.79
C THR A 5 9.19 -16.03 -54.28
N ASP A 6 7.99 -16.34 -53.80
CA ASP A 6 7.69 -16.66 -52.40
C ASP A 6 8.49 -17.90 -51.99
N THR A 7 9.57 -17.70 -51.24
CA THR A 7 9.88 -18.61 -50.14
C THR A 7 8.86 -18.32 -49.06
N GLU A 8 7.81 -19.14 -48.95
CA GLU A 8 6.92 -19.15 -47.78
C GLU A 8 7.78 -19.48 -46.54
N ASP A 9 8.25 -18.45 -45.83
CA ASP A 9 8.87 -18.64 -44.52
C ASP A 9 7.80 -19.23 -43.59
N GLN A 10 8.03 -20.47 -43.16
CA GLN A 10 7.11 -21.18 -42.28
C GLN A 10 7.08 -20.48 -40.91
N LEU A 11 5.90 -19.96 -40.52
CA LEU A 11 5.70 -19.31 -39.21
C LEU A 11 6.14 -20.22 -38.05
N LEU A 12 6.78 -19.62 -37.05
CA LEU A 12 7.16 -20.29 -35.81
C LEU A 12 5.92 -20.68 -35.00
N ARG A 13 6.03 -21.73 -34.17
CA ARG A 13 4.91 -22.27 -33.39
C ARG A 13 5.29 -22.43 -31.92
N THR A 14 4.41 -22.01 -31.02
CA THR A 14 4.60 -22.23 -29.59
C THR A 14 4.31 -23.68 -29.20
N SER A 15 4.74 -24.10 -28.02
CA SER A 15 4.41 -25.42 -27.47
C SER A 15 2.91 -25.62 -27.23
N LEU A 16 2.12 -24.55 -27.20
CA LEU A 16 0.66 -24.57 -27.05
C LEU A 16 -0.09 -24.51 -28.40
N HIS A 17 0.61 -24.43 -29.54
CA HIS A 17 0.01 -24.28 -30.87
C HIS A 17 -1.06 -25.35 -31.19
N SER A 18 -0.76 -26.62 -30.89
CA SER A 18 -1.70 -27.72 -31.12
C SER A 18 -2.97 -27.56 -30.28
N TRP A 19 -2.82 -27.18 -29.02
CA TRP A 19 -3.94 -26.89 -28.12
C TRP A 19 -4.79 -25.73 -28.66
N HIS A 20 -4.17 -24.63 -29.11
CA HIS A 20 -4.89 -23.47 -29.67
C HIS A 20 -5.74 -23.85 -30.89
N THR A 21 -5.15 -24.61 -31.81
CA THR A 21 -5.82 -25.05 -33.03
C THR A 21 -7.02 -25.96 -32.71
N LEU A 22 -6.86 -26.89 -31.77
CA LEU A 22 -7.93 -27.81 -31.34
C LEU A 22 -9.06 -27.12 -30.59
N ASN A 23 -8.76 -26.02 -29.88
CA ASN A 23 -9.74 -25.28 -29.07
C ASN A 23 -10.31 -24.04 -29.77
N GLY A 24 -10.26 -24.01 -31.11
CA GLY A 24 -10.93 -22.99 -31.91
C GLY A 24 -10.24 -21.63 -31.93
N GLY A 25 -8.93 -21.60 -31.68
CA GLY A 25 -8.09 -20.43 -31.86
C GLY A 25 -8.05 -20.01 -33.34
N LYS A 26 -8.34 -18.74 -33.61
CA LYS A 26 -8.16 -18.16 -34.94
C LYS A 26 -6.70 -17.70 -35.08
N MET A 27 -5.90 -18.53 -35.74
CA MET A 27 -4.46 -18.31 -35.86
C MET A 27 -4.13 -17.23 -36.92
N VAL A 28 -3.14 -16.38 -36.63
CA VAL A 28 -2.63 -15.30 -37.50
C VAL A 28 -1.11 -15.18 -37.34
N ASP A 29 -0.45 -14.62 -38.35
CA ASP A 29 0.93 -14.15 -38.22
C ASP A 29 1.00 -12.98 -37.23
N PHE A 30 1.74 -13.19 -36.15
CA PHE A 30 2.07 -12.17 -35.17
C PHE A 30 3.57 -12.20 -34.87
N GLY A 31 4.33 -11.31 -35.51
CA GLY A 31 5.77 -11.19 -35.30
C GLY A 31 6.54 -12.44 -35.74
N GLY A 32 6.11 -13.12 -36.81
CA GLY A 32 6.74 -14.35 -37.31
C GLY A 32 6.28 -15.63 -36.61
N TRP A 33 5.29 -15.53 -35.71
CA TRP A 33 4.69 -16.67 -35.01
C TRP A 33 3.23 -16.88 -35.41
N ASP A 34 2.80 -18.13 -35.51
CA ASP A 34 1.41 -18.52 -35.74
C ASP A 34 0.65 -18.54 -34.41
N MET A 35 -0.08 -17.46 -34.10
CA MET A 35 -0.66 -17.19 -32.78
C MET A 35 -2.19 -16.96 -32.82
N PRO A 36 -2.95 -17.33 -31.78
CA PRO A 36 -4.39 -17.09 -31.73
C PRO A 36 -4.72 -15.60 -31.52
N VAL A 37 -5.40 -14.97 -32.48
CA VAL A 37 -5.89 -13.58 -32.32
C VAL A 37 -7.14 -13.50 -31.44
N GLN A 38 -7.96 -14.55 -31.45
CA GLN A 38 -9.17 -14.71 -30.64
C GLN A 38 -9.59 -16.19 -30.67
N TYR A 39 -10.47 -16.58 -29.75
CA TYR A 39 -11.17 -17.85 -29.74
C TYR A 39 -12.65 -17.67 -30.13
N SER A 40 -13.44 -18.73 -30.08
CA SER A 40 -14.85 -18.74 -30.48
C SER A 40 -15.75 -17.77 -29.70
N THR A 41 -15.35 -17.40 -28.47
CA THR A 41 -16.03 -16.40 -27.62
C THR A 41 -15.88 -14.97 -28.15
N GLY A 42 -14.80 -14.68 -28.87
CA GLY A 42 -14.47 -13.39 -29.45
C GLY A 42 -13.86 -12.38 -28.45
N ILE A 43 -13.12 -11.42 -29.01
CA ILE A 43 -12.30 -10.42 -28.28
C ILE A 43 -13.05 -9.74 -27.12
N LEU A 44 -14.31 -9.34 -27.33
CA LEU A 44 -15.07 -8.60 -26.32
C LEU A 44 -15.36 -9.44 -25.07
N LYS A 45 -15.71 -10.72 -25.25
CA LYS A 45 -16.00 -11.61 -24.13
C LYS A 45 -14.71 -12.01 -23.41
N GLU A 46 -13.64 -12.25 -24.15
CA GLU A 46 -12.32 -12.54 -23.58
C GLU A 46 -11.79 -11.37 -22.72
N HIS A 47 -11.95 -10.13 -23.19
CA HIS A 47 -11.62 -8.94 -22.42
C HIS A 47 -12.41 -8.88 -21.10
N LEU A 48 -13.74 -8.99 -21.19
CA LEU A 48 -14.60 -8.92 -20.01
C LEU A 48 -14.38 -10.07 -19.02
N ALA A 49 -14.10 -11.27 -19.52
CA ALA A 49 -13.75 -12.41 -18.70
C ALA A 49 -12.44 -12.17 -17.94
N THR A 50 -11.44 -11.57 -18.59
CA THR A 50 -10.18 -11.17 -17.92
C THR A 50 -10.44 -10.16 -16.79
N ARG A 51 -11.28 -9.14 -17.03
CA ARG A 51 -11.61 -8.09 -16.04
C ARG A 51 -12.37 -8.59 -14.81
N ARG A 52 -13.14 -9.68 -14.93
CA ARG A 52 -14.04 -10.17 -13.86
C ARG A 52 -13.62 -11.49 -13.24
N TYR A 53 -13.03 -12.38 -14.03
CA TYR A 53 -12.72 -13.75 -13.63
C TYR A 53 -11.22 -14.01 -13.81
N GLY A 54 -10.78 -14.24 -15.04
CA GLY A 54 -9.39 -14.50 -15.37
C GLY A 54 -9.22 -14.85 -16.85
N GLY A 55 -8.09 -14.45 -17.42
CA GLY A 55 -7.69 -14.74 -18.79
C GLY A 55 -6.32 -15.42 -18.85
N LEU A 56 -6.23 -16.55 -19.56
CA LEU A 56 -4.98 -17.24 -19.85
C LEU A 56 -4.47 -16.82 -21.23
N PHE A 57 -3.24 -16.34 -21.29
CA PHE A 57 -2.59 -15.87 -22.52
C PHE A 57 -1.34 -16.70 -22.77
N ASP A 58 -1.19 -17.21 -23.99
CA ASP A 58 0.07 -17.76 -24.46
C ASP A 58 0.99 -16.61 -24.88
N VAL A 59 2.03 -16.37 -24.08
CA VAL A 59 3.05 -15.35 -24.35
C VAL A 59 4.42 -15.98 -24.68
N SER A 60 4.43 -17.28 -25.02
CA SER A 60 5.65 -18.04 -25.34
C SER A 60 6.33 -17.60 -26.64
N HIS A 61 5.68 -16.77 -27.46
CA HIS A 61 6.26 -16.14 -28.65
C HIS A 61 7.28 -15.05 -28.30
N MET A 62 7.24 -14.50 -27.08
CA MET A 62 8.20 -13.51 -26.58
C MET A 62 9.58 -14.15 -26.36
N GLY A 63 10.64 -13.38 -26.57
CA GLY A 63 12.01 -13.85 -26.40
C GLY A 63 12.35 -14.00 -24.91
N ARG A 64 13.01 -15.10 -24.52
CA ARG A 64 13.52 -15.30 -23.15
C ARG A 64 15.02 -15.56 -23.17
N PHE A 65 15.78 -14.62 -22.65
CA PHE A 65 17.24 -14.70 -22.62
C PHE A 65 17.74 -14.91 -21.19
N ARG A 66 18.51 -15.98 -21.00
CA ARG A 66 19.18 -16.28 -19.74
C ARG A 66 20.59 -15.71 -19.78
N ILE A 67 20.98 -15.04 -18.69
CA ILE A 67 22.21 -14.24 -18.62
C ILE A 67 22.95 -14.61 -17.35
N LEU A 68 24.18 -15.08 -17.50
CA LEU A 68 25.06 -15.52 -16.41
C LEU A 68 26.53 -15.17 -16.69
N GLY A 69 27.37 -15.21 -15.67
CA GLY A 69 28.80 -14.86 -15.77
C GLY A 69 29.24 -13.88 -14.68
N LYS A 70 30.54 -13.59 -14.63
CA LYS A 70 31.10 -12.70 -13.60
C LYS A 70 30.73 -11.23 -13.81
N ASP A 71 30.47 -10.84 -15.06
CA ASP A 71 30.21 -9.44 -15.44
C ASP A 71 28.72 -9.19 -15.73
N THR A 72 27.81 -10.09 -15.31
CA THR A 72 26.37 -10.01 -15.63
C THR A 72 25.74 -8.69 -15.23
N VAL A 73 25.99 -8.21 -14.00
CA VAL A 73 25.41 -6.94 -13.55
C VAL A 73 26.00 -5.77 -14.36
N GLN A 74 27.31 -5.75 -14.61
CA GLN A 74 27.96 -4.69 -15.41
C GLN A 74 27.41 -4.66 -16.85
N PHE A 75 27.24 -5.83 -17.46
CA PHE A 75 26.63 -5.97 -18.78
C PHE A 75 25.20 -5.45 -18.80
N LEU A 76 24.34 -5.91 -17.87
CA LEU A 76 22.95 -5.45 -17.74
C LEU A 76 22.89 -3.94 -17.47
N GLN A 77 23.82 -3.40 -16.67
CA GLN A 77 23.91 -1.96 -16.44
C GLN A 77 24.28 -1.19 -17.70
N HIS A 78 25.07 -1.77 -18.61
CA HIS A 78 25.48 -1.11 -19.85
C HIS A 78 24.36 -1.10 -20.90
N VAL A 79 23.62 -2.21 -21.02
CA VAL A 79 22.64 -2.41 -22.11
C VAL A 79 21.19 -2.11 -21.73
N LEU A 80 20.86 -1.96 -20.45
CA LEU A 80 19.52 -1.66 -19.97
C LEU A 80 19.43 -0.31 -19.26
N THR A 81 18.27 0.33 -19.31
CA THR A 81 18.08 1.66 -18.70
C THR A 81 17.79 1.63 -17.19
N ASN A 82 17.24 0.54 -16.67
CA ASN A 82 16.95 0.43 -15.24
C ASN A 82 18.18 -0.11 -14.47
N ASN A 83 18.18 0.07 -13.16
CA ASN A 83 19.32 -0.27 -12.31
C ASN A 83 19.31 -1.77 -11.96
N ALA A 84 20.04 -2.59 -12.73
CA ALA A 84 20.12 -4.04 -12.50
C ALA A 84 20.77 -4.41 -11.15
N GLU A 85 21.69 -3.58 -10.64
CA GLU A 85 22.31 -3.77 -9.31
C GLU A 85 21.28 -3.59 -8.18
N SER A 86 20.22 -2.80 -8.39
CA SER A 86 19.16 -2.57 -7.40
C SER A 86 18.09 -3.66 -7.34
N LEU A 87 18.11 -4.60 -8.29
CA LEU A 87 17.11 -5.65 -8.38
C LEU A 87 17.44 -6.77 -7.40
N ASP A 88 16.69 -6.83 -6.32
CA ASP A 88 16.83 -7.87 -5.30
C ASP A 88 16.49 -9.25 -5.88
N THR A 89 17.08 -10.30 -5.32
CA THR A 89 16.67 -11.69 -5.60
C THR A 89 15.18 -11.89 -5.31
N TRP A 90 14.52 -12.71 -6.13
CA TRP A 90 13.07 -12.91 -6.15
C TRP A 90 12.26 -11.65 -6.53
N GLN A 91 12.88 -10.69 -7.23
CA GLN A 91 12.18 -9.56 -7.82
C GLN A 91 12.36 -9.45 -9.34
N ALA A 92 11.43 -8.71 -9.95
CA ALA A 92 11.49 -8.31 -11.35
C ALA A 92 11.42 -6.78 -11.49
N GLN A 93 11.83 -6.29 -12.66
CA GLN A 93 11.66 -4.89 -13.01
C GLN A 93 11.42 -4.69 -14.50
N TYR A 94 10.58 -3.71 -14.78
CA TYR A 94 10.43 -3.18 -16.13
C TYR A 94 11.65 -2.33 -16.50
N THR A 95 12.16 -2.49 -17.70
CA THR A 95 13.36 -1.81 -18.20
C THR A 95 13.26 -1.60 -19.71
N LEU A 96 14.12 -0.74 -20.26
CA LEU A 96 14.16 -0.46 -21.69
C LEU A 96 15.51 -0.86 -22.27
N ILE A 97 15.53 -1.20 -23.55
CA ILE A 97 16.73 -1.45 -24.35
C ILE A 97 16.92 -0.21 -25.23
N PRO A 98 17.79 0.74 -24.85
CA PRO A 98 17.90 2.03 -25.51
C PRO A 98 18.79 1.95 -26.76
N ASN A 99 18.57 2.88 -27.69
CA ASN A 99 19.58 3.24 -28.68
C ASN A 99 20.37 4.48 -28.22
N GLU A 100 21.47 4.79 -28.90
CA GLU A 100 22.36 5.91 -28.55
C GLU A 100 21.68 7.30 -28.61
N ASN A 101 20.60 7.42 -29.39
CA ASN A 101 19.91 8.68 -29.65
C ASN A 101 18.72 8.93 -28.69
N GLY A 102 18.51 8.06 -27.69
CA GLY A 102 17.41 8.18 -26.73
C GLY A 102 16.06 7.69 -27.23
N GLY A 103 16.02 6.99 -28.37
CA GLY A 103 14.91 6.11 -28.74
C GLY A 103 15.14 4.70 -28.20
N LEU A 104 14.21 3.78 -28.49
CA LEU A 104 14.27 2.40 -28.00
C LEU A 104 14.50 1.39 -29.13
N LEU A 105 15.33 0.38 -28.86
CA LEU A 105 15.41 -0.83 -29.65
C LEU A 105 14.26 -1.78 -29.30
N ASP A 106 13.93 -1.86 -28.01
CA ASP A 106 12.79 -2.58 -27.45
C ASP A 106 12.53 -2.16 -25.99
N ASP A 107 11.41 -2.59 -25.42
CA ASP A 107 11.18 -2.61 -23.98
C ASP A 107 11.13 -4.04 -23.43
N ALA A 108 11.49 -4.23 -22.16
CA ALA A 108 11.74 -5.57 -21.62
C ALA A 108 11.41 -5.68 -20.12
N TYR A 109 11.36 -6.93 -19.65
CA TYR A 109 11.24 -7.25 -18.24
C TYR A 109 12.43 -8.09 -17.79
N LEU A 110 13.13 -7.64 -16.74
CA LEU A 110 14.25 -8.35 -16.13
C LEU A 110 13.79 -9.04 -14.85
N TYR A 111 14.07 -10.32 -14.72
CA TYR A 111 13.73 -11.17 -13.57
C TYR A 111 15.00 -11.69 -12.92
N HIS A 112 15.03 -11.73 -11.57
CA HIS A 112 16.18 -12.24 -10.82
C HIS A 112 15.77 -13.36 -9.85
N PRO A 113 15.70 -14.63 -10.29
CA PRO A 113 15.37 -15.77 -9.44
C PRO A 113 16.51 -16.23 -8.50
N GLY A 114 17.64 -15.53 -8.45
CA GLY A 114 18.68 -15.66 -7.41
C GLY A 114 20.10 -15.86 -7.92
N GLU A 115 20.36 -16.89 -8.72
CA GLU A 115 21.72 -17.14 -9.23
C GLU A 115 21.95 -16.56 -10.63
N GLU A 116 20.87 -16.26 -11.35
CA GLU A 116 20.89 -15.82 -12.74
C GLU A 116 19.87 -14.71 -13.00
N TYR A 117 19.92 -14.14 -14.20
CA TYR A 117 18.95 -13.16 -14.69
C TYR A 117 18.25 -13.69 -15.94
N PHE A 118 16.94 -13.48 -16.00
CA PHE A 118 16.13 -13.74 -17.18
C PHE A 118 15.61 -12.42 -17.73
N LEU A 119 15.81 -12.20 -19.03
CA LEU A 119 15.28 -11.04 -19.74
C LEU A 119 14.20 -11.50 -20.72
N VAL A 120 13.01 -10.93 -20.60
CA VAL A 120 11.90 -11.15 -21.53
C VAL A 120 11.78 -9.95 -22.45
N VAL A 121 11.86 -10.18 -23.77
CA VAL A 121 11.79 -9.16 -24.84
C VAL A 121 10.60 -9.41 -25.78
N ASN A 122 10.18 -8.40 -26.54
CA ASN A 122 9.05 -8.52 -27.44
C ASN A 122 9.37 -9.47 -28.61
N ALA A 123 8.35 -10.23 -29.04
CA ALA A 123 8.51 -11.26 -30.06
C ALA A 123 9.07 -10.74 -31.39
N SER A 124 8.56 -9.60 -31.87
CA SER A 124 8.98 -8.99 -33.13
C SER A 124 10.43 -8.48 -33.13
N ASN A 125 11.02 -8.29 -31.94
CA ASN A 125 12.37 -7.76 -31.77
C ASN A 125 13.38 -8.84 -31.34
N ARG A 126 12.94 -10.06 -31.00
CA ARG A 126 13.82 -11.13 -30.45
C ARG A 126 15.16 -11.25 -31.16
N GLU A 127 15.18 -11.46 -32.47
CA GLU A 127 16.44 -11.65 -33.21
C GLU A 127 17.31 -10.40 -33.24
N LYS A 128 16.68 -9.23 -33.36
CA LYS A 128 17.37 -7.93 -33.34
C LYS A 128 18.01 -7.68 -31.97
N ASP A 129 17.27 -7.93 -30.90
CA ASP A 129 17.75 -7.75 -29.52
C ASP A 129 18.81 -8.77 -29.17
N TRP A 130 18.63 -10.03 -29.58
CA TRP A 130 19.63 -11.09 -29.42
C TRP A 130 20.96 -10.72 -30.09
N ASN A 131 20.92 -10.28 -31.35
CA ASN A 131 22.11 -9.85 -32.06
C ASN A 131 22.76 -8.61 -31.41
N HIS A 132 21.94 -7.66 -30.94
CA HIS A 132 22.44 -6.50 -30.19
C HIS A 132 23.17 -6.94 -28.91
N PHE A 133 22.58 -7.82 -28.11
CA PHE A 133 23.18 -8.31 -26.88
C PHE A 133 24.43 -9.14 -27.12
N GLN A 134 24.45 -10.01 -28.14
CA GLN A 134 25.64 -10.76 -28.54
C GLN A 134 26.80 -9.84 -28.93
N GLU A 135 26.51 -8.74 -29.63
CA GLU A 135 27.53 -7.75 -29.96
C GLU A 135 28.07 -7.05 -28.71
N GLN A 136 27.19 -6.56 -27.84
CA GLN A 136 27.59 -5.87 -26.60
C GLN A 136 28.33 -6.80 -25.63
N ALA A 137 27.93 -8.08 -25.57
CA ALA A 137 28.51 -9.08 -24.67
C ALA A 137 29.99 -9.36 -24.93
N LYS A 138 30.51 -9.09 -26.14
CA LYS A 138 31.93 -9.28 -26.48
C LYS A 138 32.89 -8.49 -25.56
N ALA A 139 32.41 -7.43 -24.92
CA ALA A 139 33.18 -6.60 -23.99
C ALA A 139 33.13 -7.09 -22.53
N PHE A 140 32.36 -8.14 -22.22
CA PHE A 140 32.08 -8.62 -20.87
C PHE A 140 32.29 -10.14 -20.78
N ASP A 141 32.63 -10.64 -19.60
CA ASP A 141 32.63 -12.09 -19.34
C ASP A 141 31.24 -12.53 -18.88
N VAL A 142 30.38 -12.69 -19.88
CA VAL A 142 28.98 -13.14 -19.76
C VAL A 142 28.65 -14.18 -20.82
N GLN A 143 27.78 -15.12 -20.44
CA GLN A 143 27.17 -16.09 -21.33
C GLN A 143 25.69 -15.71 -21.48
N LEU A 144 25.26 -15.66 -22.74
CA LEU A 144 23.88 -15.42 -23.13
C LEU A 144 23.32 -16.72 -23.71
N GLU A 145 22.13 -17.11 -23.27
CA GLU A 145 21.39 -18.25 -23.83
C GLU A 145 19.97 -17.81 -24.22
N ASP A 146 19.55 -18.16 -25.43
CA ASP A 146 18.17 -17.94 -25.90
C ASP A 146 17.36 -19.20 -25.59
N GLU A 147 16.50 -19.10 -24.58
CA GLU A 147 15.65 -20.19 -24.10
C GLU A 147 14.20 -20.07 -24.62
N THR A 148 14.01 -19.35 -25.72
CA THR A 148 12.67 -19.08 -26.29
C THR A 148 11.95 -20.34 -26.76
N ASN A 149 12.63 -21.45 -27.03
CA ASN A 149 11.96 -22.71 -27.40
C ASN A 149 11.84 -23.68 -26.22
N GLU A 150 12.62 -23.47 -25.16
CA GLU A 150 12.82 -24.39 -24.04
C GLU A 150 11.90 -24.08 -22.84
N VAL A 151 11.56 -22.80 -22.62
CA VAL A 151 10.82 -22.34 -21.41
C VAL A 151 9.50 -21.61 -21.75
N ALA A 152 8.42 -22.32 -22.09
CA ALA A 152 7.12 -21.69 -22.35
C ALA A 152 6.67 -20.68 -21.27
N MET A 153 5.94 -19.64 -21.70
CA MET A 153 5.52 -18.55 -20.84
C MET A 153 4.01 -18.34 -20.96
N ILE A 154 3.31 -18.44 -19.83
CA ILE A 154 1.86 -18.25 -19.73
C ILE A 154 1.60 -17.03 -18.85
N ALA A 155 0.82 -16.07 -19.34
CA ALA A 155 0.29 -15.01 -18.48
C ALA A 155 -1.13 -15.39 -18.03
N PHE A 156 -1.37 -15.40 -16.73
CA PHE A 156 -2.69 -15.61 -16.15
C PHE A 156 -3.11 -14.37 -15.36
N GLN A 157 -4.04 -13.61 -15.94
CA GLN A 157 -4.36 -12.25 -15.48
C GLN A 157 -5.83 -12.17 -15.08
N GLY A 158 -6.13 -11.52 -13.96
CA GLY A 158 -7.48 -11.25 -13.50
C GLY A 158 -7.76 -11.70 -12.07
N PRO A 159 -8.95 -11.38 -11.53
CA PRO A 159 -9.30 -11.51 -10.11
C PRO A 159 -9.11 -12.90 -9.50
N LEU A 160 -9.30 -13.97 -10.28
CA LEU A 160 -9.25 -15.35 -9.79
C LEU A 160 -7.87 -16.01 -9.93
N SER A 161 -6.92 -15.33 -10.59
CA SER A 161 -5.64 -15.92 -10.97
C SER A 161 -4.87 -16.50 -9.78
N GLY A 162 -4.69 -15.73 -8.71
CA GLY A 162 -3.96 -16.16 -7.52
C GLY A 162 -4.67 -17.30 -6.76
N ARG A 163 -6.00 -17.27 -6.70
CA ARG A 163 -6.81 -18.30 -6.05
C ARG A 163 -6.67 -19.64 -6.75
N ILE A 164 -6.77 -19.65 -8.07
CA ILE A 164 -6.65 -20.87 -8.88
C ILE A 164 -5.24 -21.43 -8.79
N LEU A 165 -4.20 -20.60 -8.93
CA LEU A 165 -2.81 -21.04 -8.77
C LEU A 165 -2.56 -21.66 -7.38
N THR A 166 -3.12 -21.06 -6.33
CA THR A 166 -3.01 -21.58 -4.96
C THR A 166 -3.67 -22.96 -4.81
N ARG A 167 -4.82 -23.21 -5.47
CA ARG A 167 -5.50 -24.52 -5.42
C ARG A 167 -4.75 -25.62 -6.16
N ILE A 168 -4.10 -25.31 -7.29
CA ILE A 168 -3.42 -26.32 -8.11
C ILE A 168 -1.97 -26.57 -7.68
N LYS A 169 -1.37 -25.63 -6.95
CA LYS A 169 -0.05 -25.73 -6.36
C LYS A 169 0.04 -26.94 -5.42
N ARG A 170 1.12 -27.70 -5.54
CA ARG A 170 1.44 -28.85 -4.67
C ARG A 170 2.49 -28.51 -3.60
N ASP A 171 3.48 -27.70 -3.95
CA ASP A 171 4.60 -27.32 -3.08
C ASP A 171 5.12 -25.91 -3.43
N GLY A 172 5.98 -25.33 -2.60
CA GLY A 172 6.53 -23.98 -2.70
C GLY A 172 5.71 -22.93 -1.96
N THR A 173 5.92 -21.65 -2.25
CA THR A 173 5.13 -20.51 -1.73
C THR A 173 4.69 -19.63 -2.89
N MET A 174 3.51 -19.00 -2.78
CA MET A 174 3.13 -17.98 -3.77
C MET A 174 4.01 -16.74 -3.61
N PRO A 175 4.19 -15.90 -4.66
CA PRO A 175 4.96 -14.68 -4.52
C PRO A 175 4.32 -13.75 -3.49
N GLU A 176 5.14 -12.94 -2.82
CA GLU A 176 4.70 -11.84 -1.95
C GLU A 176 3.67 -10.96 -2.65
N THR A 177 2.80 -10.30 -1.88
CA THR A 177 1.59 -9.67 -2.44
C THR A 177 1.85 -8.43 -3.30
N PHE A 178 3.04 -7.83 -3.22
CA PHE A 178 3.40 -6.67 -4.02
C PHE A 178 3.81 -7.05 -5.46
N ARG A 179 3.61 -6.10 -6.39
CA ARG A 179 3.94 -6.26 -7.81
C ARG A 179 5.43 -6.59 -8.00
N ASN A 180 5.74 -7.39 -9.01
CA ASN A 180 7.08 -7.85 -9.37
C ASN A 180 7.75 -8.82 -8.38
N SER A 181 7.01 -9.35 -7.40
CA SER A 181 7.51 -10.45 -6.57
C SER A 181 7.54 -11.75 -7.36
N LEU A 182 8.58 -12.57 -7.13
CA LEU A 182 8.71 -13.91 -7.67
C LEU A 182 8.62 -14.96 -6.56
N SER A 183 8.34 -16.19 -6.99
CA SER A 183 8.48 -17.39 -6.18
C SER A 183 8.64 -18.61 -7.09
N LYS A 184 8.96 -19.75 -6.50
CA LYS A 184 8.85 -21.05 -7.16
C LYS A 184 7.72 -21.86 -6.53
N ILE A 185 6.89 -22.46 -7.37
CA ILE A 185 5.85 -23.40 -6.95
C ILE A 185 5.96 -24.68 -7.77
N THR A 186 5.38 -25.76 -7.25
CA THR A 186 5.28 -27.02 -7.99
C THR A 186 3.85 -27.26 -8.47
N ILE A 187 3.65 -27.46 -9.78
CA ILE A 187 2.37 -27.83 -10.40
C ILE A 187 2.58 -29.13 -11.19
N LEU A 188 1.76 -30.15 -10.94
CA LEU A 188 1.87 -31.47 -11.59
C LEU A 188 3.30 -32.06 -11.54
N GLY A 189 4.01 -31.87 -10.42
CA GLY A 189 5.40 -32.34 -10.24
C GLY A 189 6.45 -31.55 -11.04
N THR A 190 6.07 -30.44 -11.68
CA THR A 190 6.96 -29.54 -12.43
C THR A 190 7.20 -28.29 -11.61
N GLU A 191 8.46 -27.88 -11.45
CA GLU A 191 8.82 -26.59 -10.87
C GLU A 191 8.47 -25.47 -11.85
N VAL A 192 7.77 -24.45 -11.35
CA VAL A 192 7.30 -23.30 -12.13
C VAL A 192 7.76 -22.03 -11.43
N LEU A 193 8.51 -21.18 -12.14
CA LEU A 193 8.78 -19.83 -11.67
C LEU A 193 7.53 -18.98 -11.92
N VAL A 194 7.07 -18.30 -10.88
CA VAL A 194 5.86 -17.48 -10.91
C VAL A 194 6.22 -16.06 -10.53
N ALA A 195 5.83 -15.10 -11.36
CA ALA A 195 6.05 -13.68 -11.13
C ALA A 195 4.73 -12.92 -11.08
N ARG A 196 4.56 -11.99 -10.13
CA ARG A 196 3.44 -11.02 -10.09
C ARG A 196 3.66 -9.88 -11.09
N THR A 197 3.71 -10.23 -12.36
CA THR A 197 3.88 -9.34 -13.52
C THR A 197 2.69 -9.46 -14.46
N GLY A 198 2.58 -8.53 -15.42
CA GLY A 198 1.45 -8.50 -16.33
C GLY A 198 1.35 -7.25 -17.19
N TYR A 199 0.65 -7.40 -18.32
CA TYR A 199 0.49 -6.41 -19.39
C TYR A 199 -0.99 -6.12 -19.70
N THR A 200 -1.88 -6.29 -18.72
CA THR A 200 -3.34 -6.07 -18.87
C THR A 200 -3.86 -4.94 -17.99
N GLY A 201 -3.04 -4.44 -17.06
CA GLY A 201 -3.45 -3.53 -15.99
C GLY A 201 -4.24 -4.18 -14.86
N GLU A 202 -4.53 -5.49 -14.93
CA GLU A 202 -5.18 -6.18 -13.80
C GLU A 202 -4.35 -6.02 -12.52
N PRO A 203 -5.01 -5.75 -11.37
CA PRO A 203 -4.29 -5.66 -10.10
C PRO A 203 -3.75 -7.02 -9.64
N LEU A 204 -4.38 -8.11 -10.08
CA LEU A 204 -3.98 -9.49 -9.81
C LEU A 204 -3.65 -10.18 -11.12
N GLY A 205 -2.42 -10.64 -11.24
CA GLY A 205 -1.94 -11.32 -12.44
C GLY A 205 -0.58 -11.93 -12.19
N PHE A 206 -0.34 -13.02 -12.89
CA PHE A 206 0.88 -13.79 -12.79
C PHE A 206 1.40 -14.14 -14.18
N GLU A 207 2.71 -14.26 -14.30
CA GLU A 207 3.39 -14.87 -15.43
C GLU A 207 4.14 -16.11 -14.92
N LEU A 208 3.94 -17.22 -15.64
CA LEU A 208 4.48 -18.53 -15.31
C LEU A 208 5.52 -18.91 -16.36
N PHE A 209 6.72 -19.29 -15.91
CA PHE A 209 7.79 -19.82 -16.75
C PHE A 209 7.89 -21.32 -16.53
N ILE A 210 7.72 -22.09 -17.60
CA ILE A 210 7.45 -23.53 -17.57
C ILE A 210 8.30 -24.22 -18.63
N PRO A 211 8.90 -25.39 -18.35
CA PRO A 211 9.52 -26.20 -19.40
C PRO A 211 8.54 -26.46 -20.55
N ALA A 212 8.95 -26.20 -21.79
CA ALA A 212 8.06 -26.14 -22.94
C ALA A 212 7.27 -27.44 -23.16
N GLU A 213 7.87 -28.60 -22.86
CA GLU A 213 7.25 -29.92 -22.94
C GLU A 213 6.16 -30.17 -21.88
N LYS A 214 6.06 -29.31 -20.86
CA LYS A 214 5.02 -29.36 -19.80
C LYS A 214 3.95 -28.29 -19.95
N ALA A 215 4.12 -27.36 -20.90
CA ALA A 215 3.26 -26.19 -21.06
C ALA A 215 1.79 -26.55 -21.26
N GLU A 216 1.48 -27.47 -22.18
CA GLU A 216 0.11 -27.87 -22.48
C GLU A 216 -0.60 -28.50 -21.28
N ALA A 217 0.10 -29.35 -20.51
CA ALA A 217 -0.46 -30.00 -19.33
C ALA A 217 -0.78 -28.99 -18.21
N ILE A 218 0.11 -28.01 -17.98
CA ILE A 218 -0.11 -26.97 -16.97
C ILE A 218 -1.20 -25.99 -17.44
N TRP A 219 -1.19 -25.59 -18.71
CA TRP A 219 -2.25 -24.76 -19.31
C TRP A 219 -3.63 -25.40 -19.13
N ALA A 220 -3.78 -26.67 -19.53
CA ALA A 220 -5.02 -27.40 -19.41
C ALA A 220 -5.48 -27.55 -17.95
N ARG A 221 -4.54 -27.75 -17.02
CA ARG A 221 -4.87 -27.83 -15.58
C ARG A 221 -5.39 -26.51 -15.01
N ILE A 222 -4.80 -25.38 -15.39
CA ILE A 222 -5.26 -24.05 -14.96
C ILE A 222 -6.64 -23.76 -15.55
N GLU A 223 -6.82 -24.01 -16.85
CA GLU A 223 -8.10 -23.83 -17.53
C GLU A 223 -9.20 -24.69 -16.89
N GLU A 224 -8.94 -25.99 -16.68
CA GLU A 224 -9.88 -26.93 -16.05
C GLU A 224 -10.31 -26.45 -14.67
N GLU A 225 -9.37 -25.99 -13.82
CA GLU A 225 -9.67 -25.50 -12.47
C GLU A 225 -10.51 -24.21 -12.49
N GLY A 226 -10.31 -23.34 -13.47
CA GLY A 226 -10.98 -22.04 -13.55
C GLY A 226 -12.25 -22.02 -14.39
N LYS A 227 -12.52 -23.08 -15.16
CA LYS A 227 -13.56 -23.11 -16.20
C LYS A 227 -14.96 -22.78 -15.67
N ASP A 228 -15.35 -23.40 -14.55
CA ASP A 228 -16.67 -23.21 -13.94
C ASP A 228 -16.81 -21.84 -13.24
N GLU A 229 -15.68 -21.14 -13.02
CA GLU A 229 -15.64 -19.79 -12.46
C GLU A 229 -15.50 -18.69 -13.53
N GLY A 230 -15.57 -19.05 -14.82
CA GLY A 230 -15.58 -18.10 -15.94
C GLY A 230 -14.21 -17.73 -16.49
N VAL A 231 -13.14 -18.45 -16.10
CA VAL A 231 -11.81 -18.29 -16.68
C VAL A 231 -11.78 -18.83 -18.11
N VAL A 232 -11.09 -18.10 -19.00
CA VAL A 232 -11.02 -18.45 -20.43
C VAL A 232 -9.60 -18.28 -20.99
N ALA A 233 -9.32 -19.01 -22.08
CA ALA A 233 -8.20 -18.68 -22.96
C ALA A 233 -8.46 -17.35 -23.69
N VAL A 234 -7.41 -16.54 -23.85
CA VAL A 234 -7.51 -15.18 -24.39
C VAL A 234 -6.50 -14.96 -25.51
N GLY A 235 -7.00 -14.49 -26.65
CA GLY A 235 -6.19 -14.21 -27.84
C GLY A 235 -5.56 -12.80 -27.83
N LEU A 236 -4.69 -12.57 -28.81
CA LEU A 236 -3.92 -11.32 -28.95
C LEU A 236 -4.82 -10.07 -29.08
N GLY A 237 -6.00 -10.20 -29.70
CA GLY A 237 -6.91 -9.07 -29.89
C GLY A 237 -7.46 -8.52 -28.57
N ALA A 238 -7.81 -9.39 -27.62
CA ALA A 238 -8.23 -8.96 -26.29
C ALA A 238 -7.05 -8.43 -25.47
N ARG A 239 -5.86 -9.03 -25.59
CA ARG A 239 -4.63 -8.52 -24.97
C ARG A 239 -4.36 -7.06 -25.38
N ASP A 240 -4.50 -6.73 -26.66
CA ASP A 240 -4.33 -5.36 -27.16
C ASP A 240 -5.40 -4.38 -26.61
N THR A 241 -6.65 -4.82 -26.46
CA THR A 241 -7.67 -3.97 -25.84
C THR A 241 -7.43 -3.74 -24.34
N LEU A 242 -6.95 -4.75 -23.61
CA LEU A 242 -6.67 -4.68 -22.17
C LEU A 242 -5.49 -3.75 -21.87
N ARG A 243 -4.37 -3.90 -22.60
CA ARG A 243 -3.19 -3.02 -22.45
C ARG A 243 -3.53 -1.58 -22.79
N LEU A 244 -4.34 -1.36 -23.82
CA LEU A 244 -4.70 -0.02 -24.25
C LEU A 244 -5.60 0.67 -23.23
N GLU A 245 -6.55 -0.06 -22.66
CA GLU A 245 -7.38 0.43 -21.56
C GLU A 245 -6.56 0.69 -20.28
N ALA A 246 -5.50 -0.07 -20.04
CA ALA A 246 -4.55 0.18 -18.96
C ALA A 246 -3.57 1.34 -19.26
N GLY A 247 -3.56 1.87 -20.49
CA GLY A 247 -2.64 2.92 -20.93
C GLY A 247 -1.18 2.45 -21.03
N MET A 248 -0.97 1.18 -21.42
CA MET A 248 0.37 0.59 -21.59
C MET A 248 0.87 0.68 -23.05
N PRO A 249 2.18 0.90 -23.26
CA PRO A 249 2.76 1.10 -24.59
C PRO A 249 2.97 -0.23 -25.31
N LEU A 250 2.82 -0.23 -26.64
CA LEU A 250 3.21 -1.34 -27.51
C LEU A 250 4.36 -0.90 -28.43
N TYR A 251 5.41 -1.71 -28.52
CA TYR A 251 6.50 -1.45 -29.46
C TYR A 251 5.99 -1.45 -30.91
N GLY A 252 6.44 -0.49 -31.71
CA GLY A 252 5.94 -0.22 -33.06
C GLY A 252 4.77 0.76 -33.10
N HIS A 253 4.18 1.11 -31.95
CA HIS A 253 3.09 2.08 -31.84
C HIS A 253 3.47 3.28 -30.96
N GLU A 254 3.80 3.01 -29.70
CA GLU A 254 4.19 4.04 -28.72
C GLU A 254 5.70 4.10 -28.49
N PHE A 255 6.43 3.07 -28.93
CA PHE A 255 7.89 3.01 -28.96
C PHE A 255 8.40 2.63 -30.35
N GLY A 256 9.65 3.00 -30.65
CA GLY A 256 10.28 2.76 -31.95
C GLY A 256 10.23 3.99 -32.84
N ILE A 257 9.60 3.87 -34.01
CA ILE A 257 9.56 4.90 -35.05
C ILE A 257 8.12 5.42 -35.20
N ASP A 258 7.96 6.74 -35.31
CA ASP A 258 6.67 7.39 -35.52
C ASP A 258 6.17 7.23 -36.97
N THR A 259 4.93 7.65 -37.24
CA THR A 259 4.32 7.58 -38.58
C THR A 259 5.03 8.45 -39.62
N GLU A 260 5.90 9.37 -39.20
CA GLU A 260 6.69 10.25 -40.05
C GLU A 260 8.11 9.69 -40.29
N GLY A 261 8.41 8.49 -39.79
CA GLY A 261 9.71 7.84 -39.96
C GLY A 261 10.79 8.32 -38.98
N ARG A 262 10.43 9.05 -37.91
CA ARG A 262 11.37 9.58 -36.91
C ARG A 262 11.37 8.72 -35.65
N GLY A 263 12.51 8.62 -34.98
CA GLY A 263 12.60 7.95 -33.69
C GLY A 263 11.74 8.63 -32.63
N ILE A 264 10.93 7.86 -31.93
CA ILE A 264 10.13 8.34 -30.80
C ILE A 264 11.06 8.50 -29.58
N PRO A 265 11.13 9.69 -28.95
CA PRO A 265 11.85 9.86 -27.68
C PRO A 265 11.28 8.92 -26.61
N ALA A 266 12.10 8.14 -25.92
CA ALA A 266 11.58 7.20 -24.91
C ALA A 266 10.72 7.90 -23.84
N PHE A 267 11.15 9.08 -23.37
CA PHE A 267 10.42 9.87 -22.37
C PHE A 267 9.16 10.58 -22.90
N ALA A 268 8.86 10.45 -24.20
CA ALA A 268 7.54 10.81 -24.71
C ALA A 268 6.43 9.97 -24.05
N PHE A 269 6.73 8.75 -23.62
CA PHE A 269 5.78 7.91 -22.92
C PHE A 269 5.94 8.02 -21.39
N PRO A 270 4.85 8.23 -20.61
CA PRO A 270 4.93 8.44 -19.16
C PRO A 270 5.61 7.30 -18.37
N LEU A 271 5.39 6.05 -18.77
CA LEU A 271 5.91 4.85 -18.08
C LEU A 271 7.45 4.81 -18.06
N THR A 272 8.13 5.46 -19.01
CA THR A 272 9.59 5.54 -19.07
C THR A 272 10.22 6.09 -17.79
N SER A 273 9.51 6.97 -17.06
CA SER A 273 10.02 7.54 -15.80
C SER A 273 10.31 6.52 -14.71
N VAL A 274 9.67 5.34 -14.73
CA VAL A 274 9.91 4.26 -13.75
C VAL A 274 10.82 3.16 -14.29
N ALA A 275 11.23 3.24 -15.55
CA ALA A 275 12.05 2.24 -16.25
C ALA A 275 13.50 2.71 -16.48
N VAL A 276 13.84 3.95 -16.12
CA VAL A 276 15.15 4.56 -16.34
C VAL A 276 15.71 5.08 -15.02
N SER A 277 16.91 4.63 -14.66
CA SER A 277 17.66 5.16 -13.51
C SER A 277 18.77 6.10 -13.95
N PHE A 278 18.86 7.25 -13.28
CA PHE A 278 19.99 8.19 -13.42
C PHE A 278 20.87 8.23 -12.18
N SER A 279 20.81 7.21 -11.30
CA SER A 279 21.69 7.14 -10.15
C SER A 279 23.16 7.13 -10.56
N LYS A 280 24.04 7.47 -9.61
CA LYS A 280 25.48 7.36 -9.81
C LYS A 280 25.92 5.90 -9.93
N ARG A 281 25.26 4.99 -9.21
CA ARG A 281 25.59 3.56 -9.20
C ARG A 281 25.17 2.82 -10.45
N LYS A 282 24.08 3.25 -11.10
CA LYS A 282 23.72 2.81 -12.46
C LYS A 282 24.89 2.91 -13.44
N GLY A 283 25.76 3.89 -13.25
CA GLY A 283 26.90 4.15 -14.13
C GLY A 283 26.48 4.78 -15.47
N ASP A 284 27.39 4.69 -16.44
CA ASP A 284 27.11 5.05 -17.83
C ASP A 284 26.49 3.86 -18.57
N PHE A 285 25.66 4.14 -19.56
CA PHE A 285 24.97 3.13 -20.35
C PHE A 285 24.55 3.69 -21.72
N ILE A 286 24.21 2.81 -22.67
CA ILE A 286 23.86 3.19 -24.03
C ILE A 286 22.73 4.23 -24.04
N GLY A 287 22.94 5.38 -24.69
CA GLY A 287 21.93 6.43 -24.81
C GLY A 287 21.64 7.24 -23.54
N ARG A 288 22.41 7.05 -22.46
CA ARG A 288 22.20 7.76 -21.17
C ARG A 288 22.10 9.28 -21.33
N ALA A 289 22.99 9.89 -22.11
CA ALA A 289 23.03 11.34 -22.30
C ALA A 289 21.74 11.87 -22.97
N ALA A 290 21.28 11.20 -24.03
CA ALA A 290 20.06 11.57 -24.74
C ALA A 290 18.82 11.39 -23.85
N LEU A 291 18.71 10.26 -23.15
CA LEU A 291 17.62 10.00 -22.20
C LEU A 291 17.61 11.01 -21.05
N LYS A 292 18.79 11.42 -20.56
CA LYS A 292 18.91 12.45 -19.52
C LYS A 292 18.39 13.81 -20.01
N ALA A 293 18.68 14.18 -21.26
CA ALA A 293 18.14 15.41 -21.85
C ALA A 293 16.60 15.36 -21.93
N GLN A 294 16.02 14.24 -22.39
CA GLN A 294 14.57 14.09 -22.44
C GLN A 294 13.91 14.11 -21.04
N PHE A 295 14.55 13.50 -20.05
CA PHE A 295 14.08 13.54 -18.65
C PHE A 295 14.03 14.98 -18.10
N GLU A 296 15.03 15.81 -18.39
CA GLU A 296 14.99 17.22 -17.96
C GLU A 296 13.86 18.01 -18.66
N GLU A 297 13.52 17.70 -19.93
CA GLU A 297 12.34 18.29 -20.59
C GLU A 297 11.02 17.87 -19.91
N VAL A 298 10.86 16.59 -19.59
CA VAL A 298 9.71 16.11 -18.80
C VAL A 298 9.64 16.81 -17.44
N ARG A 299 10.80 17.02 -16.79
CA ARG A 299 10.87 17.73 -15.51
C ARG A 299 10.43 19.19 -15.65
N LYS A 300 10.92 19.92 -16.66
CA LYS A 300 10.47 21.28 -16.97
C LYS A 300 8.96 21.31 -17.19
N LEU A 301 8.41 20.34 -17.93
CA LEU A 301 6.98 20.24 -18.21
C LEU A 301 6.16 20.06 -16.93
N ARG A 302 6.59 19.18 -16.01
CA ARG A 302 5.93 18.99 -14.71
C ARG A 302 6.03 20.21 -13.79
N MET A 303 7.08 21.03 -13.94
CA MET A 303 7.28 22.27 -13.18
C MET A 303 6.59 23.49 -13.83
N GLY A 304 5.93 23.34 -14.97
CA GLY A 304 5.34 24.46 -15.72
C GLY A 304 6.37 25.39 -16.37
N GLN A 305 7.58 24.89 -16.63
CA GLN A 305 8.73 25.63 -17.17
C GLN A 305 9.15 25.12 -18.56
N TYR A 306 8.28 24.37 -19.24
CA TYR A 306 8.59 23.79 -20.54
C TYR A 306 8.39 24.80 -21.67
N GLU A 307 9.42 24.93 -22.50
CA GLU A 307 9.37 25.61 -23.78
C GLU A 307 9.55 24.56 -24.89
N PRO A 308 8.89 24.71 -26.06
CA PRO A 308 9.04 23.77 -27.16
C PRO A 308 10.52 23.49 -27.49
N SER A 309 10.88 22.20 -27.50
CA SER A 309 12.24 21.72 -27.70
C SER A 309 12.28 20.59 -28.71
N ASP A 310 13.36 20.51 -29.49
CA ASP A 310 13.60 19.40 -30.43
C ASP A 310 13.83 18.06 -29.74
N VAL A 311 14.11 18.07 -28.43
CA VAL A 311 14.34 16.85 -27.63
C VAL A 311 13.04 16.12 -27.30
N LEU A 312 11.95 16.86 -27.07
CA LEU A 312 10.66 16.29 -26.64
C LEU A 312 9.48 17.07 -27.26
N GLN A 313 9.39 17.08 -28.58
CA GLN A 313 8.35 17.84 -29.29
C GLN A 313 6.93 17.37 -28.94
N ARG A 314 6.74 16.06 -28.77
CA ARG A 314 5.46 15.41 -28.52
C ARG A 314 5.55 14.39 -27.39
N ARG A 315 4.41 14.01 -26.82
CA ARG A 315 4.25 13.02 -25.76
C ARG A 315 2.99 12.19 -25.95
N PHE A 316 2.95 11.01 -25.33
CA PHE A 316 1.77 10.15 -25.32
C PHE A 316 0.85 10.47 -24.15
N LEU A 317 -0.44 10.61 -24.45
CA LEU A 317 -1.49 10.79 -23.46
C LEU A 317 -2.70 9.90 -23.77
N PRO A 318 -3.47 9.47 -22.76
CA PRO A 318 -4.77 8.84 -22.97
C PRO A 318 -5.78 9.84 -23.55
N LEU A 319 -6.55 9.40 -24.55
CA LEU A 319 -7.61 10.18 -25.18
C LEU A 319 -8.90 9.36 -25.26
N ALA A 320 -10.00 9.91 -24.74
CA ALA A 320 -11.32 9.30 -24.78
C ALA A 320 -12.19 10.02 -25.81
N LEU A 321 -12.92 9.26 -26.63
CA LEU A 321 -13.83 9.83 -27.63
C LEU A 321 -15.19 10.11 -26.96
N ILE A 322 -15.70 11.33 -27.13
CA ILE A 322 -17.03 11.75 -26.62
C ILE A 322 -18.11 11.35 -27.61
N ASP A 323 -17.87 11.63 -28.90
CA ASP A 323 -18.82 11.30 -29.95
C ASP A 323 -18.80 9.82 -30.33
N LYS A 324 -19.89 9.34 -30.92
CA LYS A 324 -19.97 7.97 -31.43
C LYS A 324 -19.00 7.75 -32.60
N GLY A 325 -18.01 6.89 -32.40
CA GLY A 325 -17.04 6.51 -33.43
C GLY A 325 -15.98 5.56 -32.90
N ILE A 326 -14.99 5.26 -33.74
CA ILE A 326 -13.79 4.50 -33.38
C ILE A 326 -12.62 5.20 -34.05
N THR A 327 -11.58 5.50 -33.29
CA THR A 327 -10.32 6.02 -33.81
C THR A 327 -9.36 4.86 -34.10
N ARG A 328 -8.44 5.06 -35.04
CA ARG A 328 -7.38 4.11 -35.43
C ARG A 328 -6.04 4.83 -35.51
N GLY A 329 -4.96 4.05 -35.47
CA GLY A 329 -3.61 4.58 -35.69
C GLY A 329 -3.54 5.38 -37.00
N GLY A 330 -2.97 6.58 -36.94
CA GLY A 330 -2.86 7.51 -38.07
C GLY A 330 -3.94 8.58 -38.15
N ASP A 331 -5.06 8.45 -37.41
CA ASP A 331 -6.10 9.51 -37.38
C ASP A 331 -5.51 10.81 -36.80
N SER A 332 -5.78 11.94 -37.46
CA SER A 332 -5.21 13.24 -37.09
C SER A 332 -6.01 13.88 -35.95
N VAL A 333 -5.31 14.49 -35.00
CA VAL A 333 -5.90 15.15 -33.82
C VAL A 333 -5.68 16.65 -33.88
N PHE A 334 -6.73 17.40 -33.58
CA PHE A 334 -6.79 18.84 -33.73
C PHE A 334 -7.21 19.51 -32.43
N LEU A 335 -6.60 20.67 -32.17
CA LEU A 335 -7.07 21.65 -31.21
C LEU A 335 -7.57 22.84 -32.02
N GLU A 336 -8.88 23.06 -32.02
CA GLU A 336 -9.54 23.96 -32.97
C GLU A 336 -9.16 23.54 -34.42
N ASP A 337 -8.65 24.45 -35.24
CA ASP A 337 -8.24 24.15 -36.63
C ASP A 337 -6.79 23.66 -36.75
N GLN A 338 -6.00 23.67 -35.68
CA GLN A 338 -4.59 23.30 -35.71
C GLN A 338 -4.42 21.80 -35.48
N LYS A 339 -3.73 21.11 -36.39
CA LYS A 339 -3.26 19.73 -36.16
C LYS A 339 -2.19 19.73 -35.07
N VAL A 340 -2.45 19.07 -33.95
CA VAL A 340 -1.56 19.01 -32.77
C VAL A 340 -1.07 17.60 -32.45
N GLY A 341 -1.58 16.57 -33.13
CA GLY A 341 -1.16 15.20 -32.87
C GLY A 341 -1.72 14.17 -33.84
N VAL A 342 -1.43 12.92 -33.52
CA VAL A 342 -1.89 11.74 -34.26
C VAL A 342 -2.22 10.61 -33.29
N ILE A 343 -3.28 9.86 -33.57
CA ILE A 343 -3.60 8.64 -32.82
C ILE A 343 -2.54 7.58 -33.11
N SER A 344 -2.00 6.97 -32.06
CA SER A 344 -1.02 5.88 -32.15
C SER A 344 -1.70 4.52 -32.06
N SER A 345 -2.50 4.33 -31.01
CA SER A 345 -3.38 3.17 -30.80
C SER A 345 -4.79 3.64 -30.50
N GLY A 346 -5.79 3.03 -31.13
CA GLY A 346 -7.20 3.41 -30.96
C GLY A 346 -8.14 2.26 -31.28
N THR A 347 -9.14 2.05 -30.41
CA THR A 347 -10.17 1.03 -30.59
C THR A 347 -11.38 1.28 -29.69
N MET A 348 -12.38 0.40 -29.78
CA MET A 348 -13.50 0.32 -28.84
C MET A 348 -13.26 -0.83 -27.86
N VAL A 349 -13.38 -0.57 -26.56
CA VAL A 349 -13.22 -1.59 -25.51
C VAL A 349 -14.53 -1.78 -24.75
N PRO A 350 -14.85 -3.03 -24.31
CA PRO A 350 -15.96 -3.28 -23.40
C PRO A 350 -15.52 -3.07 -21.95
N TYR A 351 -16.45 -2.79 -21.03
CA TYR A 351 -16.15 -2.74 -19.60
C TYR A 351 -17.39 -3.11 -18.76
N TRP A 352 -17.17 -3.60 -17.54
CA TRP A 352 -18.23 -3.86 -16.56
C TRP A 352 -18.58 -2.58 -15.78
N LYS A 353 -19.86 -2.39 -15.50
CA LYS A 353 -20.30 -1.33 -14.59
C LYS A 353 -20.05 -1.71 -13.13
N PHE A 354 -19.86 -0.68 -12.33
CA PHE A 354 -19.82 -0.79 -10.88
C PHE A 354 -20.97 0.04 -10.28
N GLU A 355 -21.56 -0.47 -9.21
CA GLU A 355 -22.59 0.22 -8.43
C GLU A 355 -22.17 0.37 -6.97
N GLY A 356 -22.80 1.28 -6.24
CA GLY A 356 -22.44 1.63 -4.86
C GLY A 356 -21.47 2.80 -4.75
N GLU A 357 -20.94 3.02 -3.55
CA GLU A 357 -20.09 4.16 -3.21
C GLU A 357 -18.75 3.70 -2.59
N SER A 358 -17.70 4.52 -2.71
CA SER A 358 -16.42 4.28 -2.04
C SER A 358 -15.84 2.87 -2.28
N ALA A 359 -15.26 2.25 -1.24
CA ALA A 359 -14.64 0.93 -1.28
C ALA A 359 -15.63 -0.24 -1.34
N THR A 360 -16.94 -0.02 -1.14
CA THR A 360 -17.97 -1.08 -1.19
C THR A 360 -18.56 -1.26 -2.58
N MET A 361 -18.09 -0.51 -3.59
CA MET A 361 -18.56 -0.63 -4.96
C MET A 361 -18.41 -2.05 -5.51
N GLN A 362 -19.53 -2.63 -5.96
CA GLN A 362 -19.61 -3.98 -6.52
C GLN A 362 -19.68 -3.95 -8.04
N ILE A 363 -19.10 -4.97 -8.68
CA ILE A 363 -19.19 -5.18 -10.13
C ILE A 363 -20.57 -5.75 -10.47
N THR A 364 -21.21 -5.23 -11.52
CA THR A 364 -22.55 -5.69 -11.93
C THR A 364 -22.50 -6.59 -13.17
N ASP A 365 -23.64 -7.17 -13.54
CA ASP A 365 -23.80 -7.91 -14.80
C ASP A 365 -24.03 -6.98 -16.01
N GLU A 366 -24.07 -5.66 -15.82
CA GLU A 366 -24.18 -4.70 -16.90
C GLU A 366 -22.81 -4.40 -17.51
N GLN A 367 -22.77 -4.38 -18.84
CA GLN A 367 -21.58 -4.06 -19.63
C GLN A 367 -21.87 -2.90 -20.58
N GLU A 368 -20.87 -2.07 -20.80
CA GLU A 368 -20.90 -1.00 -21.80
C GLU A 368 -19.65 -1.02 -22.67
N ARG A 369 -19.60 -0.10 -23.65
CA ARG A 369 -18.46 0.06 -24.54
C ARG A 369 -18.09 1.52 -24.66
N ARG A 370 -16.80 1.77 -24.80
CA ARG A 370 -16.24 3.11 -24.99
C ARG A 370 -15.12 3.09 -26.01
N ALA A 371 -14.98 4.17 -26.75
CA ALA A 371 -13.88 4.36 -27.68
C ALA A 371 -12.76 5.14 -26.99
N LEU A 372 -11.57 4.55 -27.00
CA LEU A 372 -10.40 5.09 -26.32
C LEU A 372 -9.14 4.92 -27.18
N ALA A 373 -8.16 5.75 -26.90
CA ALA A 373 -6.92 5.83 -27.65
C ALA A 373 -5.73 6.29 -26.81
N LEU A 374 -4.53 6.06 -27.34
CA LEU A 374 -3.32 6.77 -26.99
C LEU A 374 -2.98 7.73 -28.13
N VAL A 375 -2.75 8.99 -27.82
CA VAL A 375 -2.42 10.03 -28.79
C VAL A 375 -0.98 10.48 -28.61
N TYR A 376 -0.24 10.60 -29.71
CA TYR A 376 1.06 11.26 -29.75
C TYR A 376 0.84 12.74 -30.12
N ILE A 377 0.93 13.61 -29.13
CA ILE A 377 0.46 15.00 -29.20
C ILE A 377 1.55 15.98 -28.76
N ASP A 378 1.53 17.20 -29.28
CA ASP A 378 2.44 18.29 -28.91
C ASP A 378 2.54 18.43 -27.38
N ALA A 379 3.78 18.47 -26.87
CA ALA A 379 4.05 18.42 -25.44
C ALA A 379 3.42 19.58 -24.66
N THR A 380 3.16 20.71 -25.32
CA THR A 380 2.54 21.90 -24.74
C THR A 380 1.04 21.76 -24.46
N VAL A 381 0.36 20.78 -25.07
CA VAL A 381 -1.08 20.59 -24.88
C VAL A 381 -1.34 20.10 -23.45
N PRO A 382 -2.16 20.80 -22.64
CA PRO A 382 -2.45 20.41 -21.28
C PRO A 382 -3.33 19.15 -21.23
N VAL A 383 -3.20 18.38 -20.15
CA VAL A 383 -4.12 17.26 -19.86
C VAL A 383 -5.54 17.83 -19.66
N GLU A 384 -6.59 17.03 -19.90
CA GLU A 384 -8.02 17.41 -19.75
C GLU A 384 -8.58 18.34 -20.83
N LYS A 385 -7.78 18.70 -21.84
CA LYS A 385 -8.22 19.53 -22.95
C LYS A 385 -9.17 18.76 -23.89
N GLU A 386 -10.25 19.43 -24.30
CA GLU A 386 -11.12 18.98 -25.39
C GLU A 386 -10.42 19.17 -26.75
N LEU A 387 -10.57 18.17 -27.61
CA LEU A 387 -9.92 18.05 -28.91
C LEU A 387 -10.90 17.48 -29.94
N GLU A 388 -10.53 17.54 -31.21
CA GLU A 388 -11.23 16.85 -32.29
C GLU A 388 -10.33 15.80 -32.93
N VAL A 389 -10.90 14.63 -33.25
CA VAL A 389 -10.22 13.59 -34.03
C VAL A 389 -10.88 13.45 -35.38
N GLU A 390 -10.09 13.50 -36.44
CA GLU A 390 -10.56 13.30 -37.81
C GLU A 390 -10.64 11.82 -38.14
N VAL A 391 -11.87 11.29 -38.24
CA VAL A 391 -12.16 9.89 -38.53
C VAL A 391 -12.97 9.80 -39.82
N ARG A 392 -12.37 9.24 -40.87
CA ARG A 392 -13.01 9.07 -42.20
C ARG A 392 -13.65 10.35 -42.74
N GLY A 393 -12.95 11.48 -42.59
CA GLY A 393 -13.41 12.80 -43.06
C GLY A 393 -14.43 13.52 -42.18
N ARG A 394 -14.71 13.01 -40.96
CA ARG A 394 -15.55 13.69 -39.96
C ARG A 394 -14.72 14.05 -38.73
N ARG A 395 -14.95 15.23 -38.16
CA ARG A 395 -14.41 15.62 -36.85
C ARG A 395 -15.31 15.09 -35.74
N LEU A 396 -14.71 14.35 -34.82
CA LEU A 396 -15.38 13.78 -33.65
C LEU A 396 -14.77 14.39 -32.39
N SER A 397 -15.62 14.82 -31.47
CA SER A 397 -15.22 15.40 -30.18
C SER A 397 -14.55 14.34 -29.31
N ALA A 398 -13.45 14.72 -28.67
CA ALA A 398 -12.65 13.90 -27.77
C ALA A 398 -12.10 14.73 -26.60
N GLN A 399 -11.60 14.05 -25.58
CA GLN A 399 -10.91 14.69 -24.47
C GLN A 399 -9.65 13.91 -24.10
N LEU A 400 -8.57 14.64 -23.79
CA LEU A 400 -7.43 14.06 -23.10
C LEU A 400 -7.85 13.70 -21.69
N VAL A 401 -7.67 12.45 -21.28
CA VAL A 401 -8.02 12.00 -19.93
C VAL A 401 -6.75 11.61 -19.18
N PRO A 402 -6.69 11.82 -17.85
CA PRO A 402 -5.53 11.40 -17.07
C PRO A 402 -5.29 9.88 -17.11
N TRP A 403 -6.36 9.09 -17.23
CA TRP A 403 -6.34 7.64 -17.29
C TRP A 403 -7.62 7.10 -17.94
N HIS A 404 -7.53 5.93 -18.57
CA HIS A 404 -8.70 5.19 -19.05
C HIS A 404 -9.30 4.32 -17.93
N GLY A 405 -8.49 3.78 -17.04
CA GLY A 405 -8.92 2.98 -15.89
C GLY A 405 -7.81 2.82 -14.85
N ARG A 406 -8.14 2.20 -13.73
CA ARG A 406 -7.36 2.22 -12.48
C ARG A 406 -7.45 0.90 -11.72
N SER A 407 -6.39 0.54 -11.01
CA SER A 407 -6.21 -0.79 -10.38
C SER A 407 -5.91 -0.69 -8.88
N GLU A 408 -6.02 0.50 -8.28
CA GLU A 408 -5.68 0.73 -6.87
C GLU A 408 -6.69 0.11 -5.89
N ALA A 409 -7.83 -0.36 -6.39
CA ALA A 409 -8.87 -1.02 -5.61
C ALA A 409 -9.08 -2.47 -6.07
N PRO A 410 -8.12 -3.38 -5.81
CA PRO A 410 -8.29 -4.81 -6.07
C PRO A 410 -9.56 -5.36 -5.42
N PRO A 411 -10.14 -6.44 -5.96
CA PRO A 411 -9.51 -7.34 -6.93
C PRO A 411 -9.73 -6.98 -8.41
N TYR A 412 -10.48 -5.92 -8.70
CA TYR A 412 -10.88 -5.58 -10.07
C TYR A 412 -10.13 -4.37 -10.62
N PHE A 413 -9.81 -4.42 -11.91
CA PHE A 413 -9.55 -3.21 -12.69
C PHE A 413 -10.85 -2.42 -12.88
N ARG A 414 -10.80 -1.10 -12.66
CA ARG A 414 -11.97 -0.20 -12.77
C ARG A 414 -11.80 0.73 -13.96
N ALA A 415 -12.66 0.55 -14.96
CA ALA A 415 -12.83 1.52 -16.04
C ALA A 415 -13.30 2.87 -15.47
N ILE A 416 -12.78 3.97 -16.02
CA ILE A 416 -13.20 5.33 -15.66
C ILE A 416 -13.79 6.00 -16.90
N PRO A 417 -15.12 5.96 -17.08
CA PRO A 417 -15.81 6.62 -18.18
C PRO A 417 -15.67 8.15 -18.10
N ILE A 418 -15.59 8.80 -19.26
CA ILE A 418 -15.48 10.26 -19.40
C ILE A 418 -16.73 10.99 -18.88
N ASP A 419 -17.89 10.35 -19.02
CA ASP A 419 -19.20 10.86 -18.62
C ASP A 419 -19.55 10.53 -17.17
N ARG A 420 -18.63 9.92 -16.42
CA ARG A 420 -18.80 9.68 -14.99
C ARG A 420 -18.96 11.02 -14.28
N LYS A 421 -20.21 11.38 -14.00
CA LYS A 421 -20.52 12.50 -13.13
C LYS A 421 -19.92 12.20 -11.76
N THR A 422 -18.90 12.94 -11.35
CA THR A 422 -18.72 13.18 -9.92
C THR A 422 -20.07 13.69 -9.43
N ASP A 423 -20.66 13.05 -8.43
CA ASP A 423 -21.81 13.61 -7.73
C ASP A 423 -21.40 14.97 -7.19
N SER A 424 -21.66 15.98 -8.00
CA SER A 424 -21.22 17.34 -7.78
C SER A 424 -22.04 17.87 -6.64
N ALA A 425 -21.34 18.25 -5.57
CA ALA A 425 -21.76 19.16 -4.51
C ALA A 425 -23.26 19.12 -4.19
N VAL A 426 -23.60 18.44 -3.09
CA VAL A 426 -24.90 18.55 -2.41
C VAL A 426 -25.41 19.98 -2.54
N ASN A 427 -26.55 20.14 -3.20
CA ASN A 427 -27.14 21.43 -3.53
C ASN A 427 -27.28 22.27 -2.24
N THR A 428 -26.35 23.21 -2.00
CA THR A 428 -26.20 23.92 -0.71
C THR A 428 -27.23 25.04 -0.51
N SER A 429 -28.42 24.95 -1.11
CA SER A 429 -29.47 25.96 -1.00
C SER A 429 -30.18 26.00 0.35
N ALA A 430 -29.89 25.04 1.25
CA ALA A 430 -30.43 25.04 2.60
C ALA A 430 -29.98 26.29 3.38
N ALA A 431 -30.91 26.91 4.10
CA ALA A 431 -30.62 28.08 4.93
C ALA A 431 -29.62 27.71 6.03
N ILE A 432 -28.77 28.66 6.47
CA ILE A 432 -27.77 28.42 7.53
C ILE A 432 -28.42 27.78 8.76
N ARG A 433 -29.63 28.23 9.14
CA ARG A 433 -30.38 27.66 10.26
C ARG A 433 -30.70 26.17 10.09
N GLU A 434 -31.06 25.72 8.89
CA GLU A 434 -31.34 24.31 8.61
C GLU A 434 -30.06 23.47 8.69
N LYS A 435 -28.95 24.00 8.17
CA LYS A 435 -27.63 23.37 8.29
C LYS A 435 -27.19 23.22 9.75
N THR A 436 -27.43 24.26 10.58
CA THR A 436 -27.15 24.21 12.02
C THR A 436 -28.02 23.17 12.73
N VAL A 437 -29.34 23.16 12.48
CA VAL A 437 -30.24 22.16 13.07
C VAL A 437 -29.85 20.75 12.65
N LEU A 438 -29.48 20.55 11.38
CA LEU A 438 -29.03 19.26 10.88
C LEU A 438 -27.74 18.80 11.57
N LEU A 439 -26.75 19.69 11.76
CA LEU A 439 -25.53 19.40 12.49
C LEU A 439 -25.83 18.96 13.93
N LEU A 440 -26.65 19.74 14.65
CA LEU A 440 -27.01 19.43 16.04
C LEU A 440 -27.75 18.10 16.15
N LYS A 441 -28.74 17.87 15.27
CA LYS A 441 -29.50 16.62 15.24
C LYS A 441 -28.61 15.43 14.94
N LYS A 442 -27.80 15.48 13.87
CA LYS A 442 -26.87 14.40 13.52
C LYS A 442 -25.86 14.10 14.63
N SER A 443 -25.41 15.13 15.35
CA SER A 443 -24.49 14.96 16.49
C SER A 443 -25.16 14.25 17.66
N LEU A 444 -26.40 14.61 17.99
CA LEU A 444 -27.19 13.95 19.04
C LEU A 444 -27.55 12.51 18.66
N ASP A 445 -28.05 12.29 17.45
CA ASP A 445 -28.41 10.96 16.94
C ASP A 445 -27.19 10.03 16.96
N ASN A 446 -26.01 10.50 16.51
CA ASN A 446 -24.79 9.72 16.55
C ASN A 446 -24.33 9.41 17.97
N HIS A 447 -24.41 10.39 18.89
CA HIS A 447 -24.05 10.17 20.29
C HIS A 447 -24.97 9.15 20.96
N GLU A 448 -26.28 9.26 20.75
CA GLU A 448 -27.27 8.33 21.28
C GLU A 448 -27.02 6.91 20.76
N TRP A 449 -26.86 6.76 19.45
CA TRP A 449 -26.58 5.47 18.83
C TRP A 449 -25.28 4.85 19.37
N ARG A 450 -24.16 5.58 19.33
CA ARG A 450 -22.85 5.10 19.81
C ARG A 450 -22.88 4.66 21.27
N GLN A 451 -23.60 5.38 22.13
CA GLN A 451 -23.55 5.15 23.57
C GLN A 451 -24.60 4.16 24.09
N ARG A 452 -25.74 4.03 23.39
CA ARG A 452 -26.90 3.26 23.90
C ARG A 452 -27.25 2.03 23.08
N ARG A 453 -26.94 2.03 21.79
CA ARG A 453 -27.41 1.00 20.85
C ARG A 453 -26.28 0.22 20.19
N CYS A 454 -25.11 0.84 20.06
CA CYS A 454 -23.97 0.28 19.34
C CYS A 454 -23.02 -0.51 20.26
N VAL A 455 -22.55 -1.66 19.77
CA VAL A 455 -21.39 -2.38 20.32
C VAL A 455 -20.17 -1.98 19.50
N ASN A 456 -19.26 -1.22 20.11
CA ASN A 456 -18.04 -0.76 19.47
C ASN A 456 -16.90 -1.73 19.70
N LEU A 457 -16.43 -2.34 18.61
CA LEU A 457 -15.30 -3.23 18.60
C LEU A 457 -14.14 -2.66 17.78
N ILE A 458 -14.11 -1.37 17.46
CA ILE A 458 -12.94 -0.79 16.79
C ILE A 458 -11.77 -0.74 17.80
N PRO A 459 -10.65 -1.46 17.58
CA PRO A 459 -9.59 -1.66 18.59
C PRO A 459 -8.76 -0.40 18.91
N SER A 460 -9.00 0.70 18.18
CA SER A 460 -8.33 1.98 18.38
C SER A 460 -9.24 3.05 18.95
N GLU A 461 -10.49 2.72 19.28
CA GLU A 461 -11.45 3.66 19.83
C GLU A 461 -11.71 3.37 21.31
N MET A 462 -11.95 4.44 22.07
CA MET A 462 -12.42 4.38 23.44
C MET A 462 -13.30 5.61 23.74
N THR A 463 -14.43 5.37 24.38
CA THR A 463 -15.25 6.40 25.00
C THR A 463 -14.60 6.80 26.31
N GLN A 464 -14.37 8.10 26.51
CA GLN A 464 -13.83 8.69 27.73
C GLN A 464 -14.88 8.81 28.84
N SER A 465 -14.44 8.89 30.09
CA SER A 465 -15.33 9.21 31.21
C SER A 465 -15.92 10.62 31.10
N SER A 466 -17.01 10.88 31.82
CA SER A 466 -17.69 12.17 31.79
C SER A 466 -16.82 13.26 32.39
N LEU A 467 -16.10 12.98 33.48
CA LEU A 467 -15.11 13.89 34.04
C LEU A 467 -14.02 14.26 33.04
N VAL A 468 -13.44 13.27 32.35
CA VAL A 468 -12.43 13.51 31.29
C VAL A 468 -13.02 14.38 30.17
N ARG A 469 -14.24 14.12 29.71
CA ARG A 469 -14.89 14.91 28.64
C ARG A 469 -15.16 16.35 29.06
N LEU A 470 -15.71 16.56 30.26
CA LEU A 470 -16.04 17.89 30.75
C LEU A 470 -14.81 18.74 30.98
N LEU A 471 -13.74 18.17 31.56
CA LEU A 471 -12.48 18.90 31.76
C LEU A 471 -11.86 19.37 30.45
N GLN A 472 -12.01 18.61 29.35
CA GLN A 472 -11.49 18.99 28.04
C GLN A 472 -12.09 20.26 27.47
N ILE A 473 -13.33 20.57 27.84
CA ILE A 473 -14.08 21.71 27.32
C ILE A 473 -14.17 22.87 28.33
N THR A 474 -13.52 22.74 29.50
CA THR A 474 -13.34 23.87 30.42
C THR A 474 -12.46 24.97 29.81
N ASP A 475 -12.36 26.10 30.50
CA ASP A 475 -11.67 27.31 30.05
C ASP A 475 -10.31 27.11 29.34
N PRO A 476 -9.41 26.20 29.78
CA PRO A 476 -8.14 25.94 29.09
C PRO A 476 -8.25 25.62 27.60
N CYS A 477 -9.39 25.10 27.13
CA CYS A 477 -9.59 24.79 25.71
C CYS A 477 -9.43 26.02 24.78
N GLY A 478 -9.65 27.23 25.30
CA GLY A 478 -9.53 28.49 24.57
C GLY A 478 -8.31 29.34 24.95
N ARG A 479 -7.36 28.82 25.73
CA ARG A 479 -6.20 29.57 26.26
C ARG A 479 -4.90 29.23 25.52
N TYR A 480 -3.87 30.04 25.78
CA TYR A 480 -2.57 29.98 25.12
C TYR A 480 -1.46 29.97 26.18
N ALA A 481 -0.52 29.04 26.09
CA ALA A 481 0.51 28.84 27.12
C ALA A 481 1.86 28.41 26.54
N GLU A 482 2.35 29.11 25.51
CA GLU A 482 3.72 28.92 25.04
C GLU A 482 4.71 29.35 26.12
N HIS A 483 5.73 28.53 26.34
CA HIS A 483 6.76 28.73 27.36
C HIS A 483 8.09 28.17 26.89
N LYS A 484 9.20 28.51 27.55
CA LYS A 484 10.49 27.89 27.25
C LYS A 484 11.34 27.80 28.50
N GLU A 485 12.03 26.68 28.65
CA GLU A 485 13.13 26.52 29.59
C GLU A 485 14.23 27.55 29.32
N LEU A 486 14.51 28.40 30.31
CA LEU A 486 15.58 29.39 30.24
C LEU A 486 16.68 29.06 31.25
N LEU A 487 17.86 28.68 30.74
CA LEU A 487 19.08 28.52 31.55
C LEU A 487 19.38 29.76 32.41
N ALA A 488 19.17 30.96 31.86
CA ALA A 488 19.37 32.22 32.57
C ALA A 488 18.36 32.45 33.71
N ALA A 489 17.23 31.75 33.69
CA ALA A 489 16.24 31.73 34.76
C ALA A 489 16.40 30.48 35.64
N PHE A 490 17.63 29.93 35.74
CA PHE A 490 17.93 28.71 36.49
C PHE A 490 17.10 27.50 36.04
N GLU A 491 17.02 27.31 34.71
CA GLU A 491 16.30 26.19 34.07
C GLU A 491 14.80 26.17 34.37
N GLN A 492 14.22 27.31 34.76
CA GLN A 492 12.79 27.44 34.93
C GLN A 492 12.08 27.58 33.57
N GLU A 493 10.88 27.02 33.51
CA GLU A 493 9.94 27.26 32.41
C GLU A 493 9.39 28.67 32.48
N VAL A 494 9.63 29.46 31.43
CA VAL A 494 9.18 30.85 31.33
C VAL A 494 8.08 30.96 30.29
N PHE A 495 6.85 31.18 30.75
CA PHE A 495 5.68 31.38 29.90
C PHE A 495 5.69 32.77 29.26
N TYR A 496 5.38 32.85 27.97
CA TYR A 496 5.31 34.11 27.21
C TYR A 496 4.00 34.89 27.48
N TYR A 497 3.01 34.25 28.08
CA TYR A 497 1.66 34.80 28.34
C TYR A 497 1.35 34.75 29.84
N GLN A 498 0.54 35.69 30.33
CA GLN A 498 0.03 35.69 31.72
C GLN A 498 -1.17 34.74 31.88
N GLY A 499 -1.50 34.40 33.13
CA GLY A 499 -2.67 33.56 33.46
C GLY A 499 -2.43 32.06 33.25
N THR A 500 -1.16 31.64 33.18
CA THR A 500 -0.75 30.27 32.87
C THR A 500 -0.43 29.42 34.10
N GLU A 501 -0.58 29.95 35.32
CA GLU A 501 -0.24 29.22 36.57
C GLU A 501 -0.96 27.87 36.68
N PHE A 502 -2.27 27.84 36.43
CA PHE A 502 -3.04 26.60 36.44
C PHE A 502 -2.60 25.62 35.34
N ILE A 503 -2.18 26.15 34.19
CA ILE A 503 -1.72 25.34 33.06
C ILE A 503 -0.36 24.71 33.38
N ALA A 504 0.58 25.50 33.91
CA ALA A 504 1.87 25.01 34.38
C ALA A 504 1.68 23.88 35.41
N TRP A 505 0.78 24.08 36.38
CA TRP A 505 0.42 23.02 37.33
C TRP A 505 -0.13 21.76 36.64
N ALA A 506 -1.02 21.90 35.66
CA ALA A 506 -1.62 20.76 34.98
C ALA A 506 -0.59 19.99 34.12
N GLU A 507 0.33 20.70 33.47
CA GLU A 507 1.45 20.11 32.74
C GLU A 507 2.37 19.30 33.66
N ASP A 508 2.81 19.90 34.77
CA ASP A 508 3.68 19.26 35.75
C ASP A 508 3.05 17.99 36.33
N ARG A 509 1.78 18.10 36.77
CA ARG A 509 1.05 16.95 37.32
C ARG A 509 0.85 15.85 36.29
N LEU A 510 0.59 16.20 35.03
CA LEU A 510 0.43 15.20 33.98
C LEU A 510 1.73 14.46 33.72
N VAL A 511 2.87 15.17 33.69
CA VAL A 511 4.19 14.54 33.55
C VAL A 511 4.43 13.57 34.71
N GLU A 512 4.20 13.99 35.96
CA GLU A 512 4.37 13.13 37.15
C GLU A 512 3.49 11.87 37.11
N GLU A 513 2.20 12.03 36.81
CA GLU A 513 1.28 10.90 36.76
C GLU A 513 1.61 9.94 35.61
N MET A 514 2.08 10.46 34.48
CA MET A 514 2.50 9.65 33.34
C MET A 514 3.84 8.95 33.61
N GLN A 515 4.77 9.58 34.33
CA GLN A 515 5.99 8.94 34.83
C GLN A 515 5.64 7.75 35.74
N SER A 516 4.68 7.93 36.66
CA SER A 516 4.17 6.87 37.53
C SER A 516 3.49 5.75 36.75
N PHE A 517 2.70 6.09 35.72
CA PHE A 517 2.03 5.11 34.88
C PHE A 517 3.02 4.26 34.07
N LEU A 518 3.98 4.92 33.41
CA LEU A 518 4.97 4.26 32.56
C LEU A 518 6.04 3.55 33.38
N GLY A 519 6.37 4.05 34.57
CA GLY A 519 7.47 3.55 35.42
C GLY A 519 8.85 4.12 35.07
N PHE A 520 8.91 5.31 34.44
CA PHE A 520 10.16 5.90 33.91
C PHE A 520 10.25 7.40 34.16
N PRO A 521 11.48 7.98 34.22
CA PRO A 521 11.68 9.35 34.66
C PRO A 521 11.47 10.42 33.56
N LEU A 522 11.53 10.10 32.27
CA LEU A 522 11.47 11.11 31.20
C LEU A 522 10.20 10.92 30.37
N VAL A 523 9.34 11.95 30.34
CA VAL A 523 8.04 11.92 29.65
C VAL A 523 7.73 13.27 29.01
N GLU A 524 7.26 13.24 27.77
CA GLU A 524 6.83 14.39 26.98
C GLU A 524 5.37 14.18 26.53
N THR A 525 4.48 15.11 26.91
CA THR A 525 3.01 14.97 26.80
C THR A 525 2.34 16.07 25.97
N ARG A 526 3.12 17.04 25.46
CA ARG A 526 2.59 18.19 24.70
C ARG A 526 2.15 17.84 23.29
N LEU A 527 2.52 16.68 22.78
CA LEU A 527 2.21 16.26 21.41
C LEU A 527 0.73 15.89 21.26
N ILE A 528 0.09 16.33 20.17
CA ILE A 528 -1.37 16.18 20.00
C ILE A 528 -1.80 14.92 19.22
N SER A 529 -0.86 14.05 18.83
CA SER A 529 -1.18 12.72 18.28
C SER A 529 0.02 11.76 18.35
N GLY A 530 -0.24 10.45 18.33
CA GLY A 530 0.82 9.43 18.27
C GLY A 530 1.69 9.52 17.02
N GLN A 531 1.12 9.84 15.85
CA GLN A 531 1.92 10.07 14.64
C GLN A 531 2.86 11.27 14.81
N MET A 532 2.41 12.34 15.45
CA MET A 532 3.25 13.50 15.76
C MET A 532 4.36 13.14 16.76
N ALA A 533 4.09 12.25 17.72
CA ALA A 533 5.12 11.72 18.61
C ALA A 533 6.21 10.97 17.85
N ASN A 534 5.84 10.05 16.95
CA ASN A 534 6.83 9.34 16.11
C ASN A 534 7.64 10.32 15.25
N MET A 535 6.95 11.26 14.59
CA MET A 535 7.62 12.28 13.76
C MET A 535 8.60 13.13 14.57
N THR A 536 8.23 13.47 15.81
CA THR A 536 9.10 14.22 16.73
C THR A 536 10.35 13.41 17.09
N VAL A 537 10.22 12.12 17.36
CA VAL A 537 11.39 11.23 17.59
C VAL A 537 12.28 11.17 16.35
N PHE A 538 11.74 10.98 15.15
CA PHE A 538 12.53 10.93 13.92
C PHE A 538 13.27 12.25 13.66
N SER A 539 12.58 13.35 13.92
CA SER A 539 13.09 14.70 13.79
C SER A 539 14.20 14.99 14.81
N ALA A 540 14.04 14.52 16.05
CA ALA A 540 15.06 14.60 17.09
C ALA A 540 16.26 13.71 16.80
N LEU A 541 16.06 12.52 16.23
CA LEU A 541 17.14 11.64 15.78
C LEU A 541 17.98 12.30 14.68
N VAL A 542 17.34 12.97 13.71
CA VAL A 542 18.08 13.74 12.69
C VAL A 542 18.85 14.91 13.32
N ASP A 543 18.28 15.67 14.26
CA ASP A 543 19.04 16.72 14.99
C ASP A 543 20.23 16.11 15.74
N PHE A 544 19.99 15.02 16.46
CA PHE A 544 20.99 14.31 17.25
C PHE A 544 22.13 13.77 16.36
N LEU A 545 21.82 13.14 15.22
CA LEU A 545 22.83 12.62 14.27
C LEU A 545 23.74 13.71 13.69
N ASN A 546 23.28 14.97 13.66
CA ASN A 546 23.99 16.10 13.08
C ASN A 546 24.51 17.09 14.14
N ARG A 547 24.36 16.79 15.43
CA ARG A 547 24.69 17.69 16.54
C ARG A 547 26.15 18.15 16.57
N THR A 548 27.07 17.32 16.09
CA THR A 548 28.51 17.59 16.11
C THR A 548 28.98 18.47 14.94
N ASP A 549 28.17 18.63 13.89
CA ASP A 549 28.49 19.48 12.74
C ASP A 549 27.22 20.02 12.08
N ARG A 550 26.67 21.09 12.68
CA ARG A 550 25.44 21.73 12.23
C ARG A 550 25.62 22.61 10.98
N ARG A 551 26.84 22.75 10.44
CA ARG A 551 27.12 23.60 9.26
C ARG A 551 27.01 22.83 7.94
N ARG A 552 27.01 21.50 7.98
CA ARG A 552 26.83 20.65 6.81
C ARG A 552 25.35 20.38 6.55
N GLU A 553 25.05 19.99 5.31
CA GLU A 553 23.71 19.50 4.96
C GLU A 553 23.33 18.34 5.90
N PRO A 554 22.16 18.40 6.57
CA PRO A 554 21.78 17.39 7.54
C PRO A 554 21.70 15.99 6.94
N ARG A 555 22.38 15.04 7.58
CA ARG A 555 22.25 13.61 7.27
C ARG A 555 20.92 13.09 7.78
N ARG A 556 20.29 12.24 6.97
CA ARG A 556 19.10 11.46 7.35
C ARG A 556 19.50 10.19 8.10
N ILE A 557 18.53 9.52 8.73
CA ILE A 557 18.71 8.23 9.40
C ILE A 557 19.15 7.20 8.34
N PRO A 558 20.36 6.60 8.46
CA PRO A 558 20.93 5.79 7.38
C PRO A 558 20.13 4.55 7.01
N LEU A 559 19.58 3.85 8.00
CA LEU A 559 18.80 2.63 7.82
C LEU A 559 17.83 2.49 9.00
N VAL A 560 16.58 2.12 8.71
CA VAL A 560 15.55 1.85 9.72
C VAL A 560 15.05 0.42 9.58
N MET A 561 14.98 -0.32 10.68
CA MET A 561 14.32 -1.62 10.73
C MET A 561 12.91 -1.48 11.33
N ASN A 562 11.86 -2.00 10.68
CA ASN A 562 10.47 -1.85 11.16
C ASN A 562 9.55 -3.02 10.75
N ASN A 563 8.33 -3.04 11.30
CA ASN A 563 7.29 -3.96 10.81
C ASN A 563 6.70 -3.44 9.48
N HIS A 564 6.56 -4.31 8.47
CA HIS A 564 5.91 -3.94 7.20
C HIS A 564 4.41 -3.66 7.39
N ILE A 565 3.86 -2.69 6.65
CA ILE A 565 2.44 -2.30 6.77
C ILE A 565 1.48 -3.48 6.53
N GLY A 566 1.77 -4.30 5.52
CA GLY A 566 0.98 -5.50 5.20
C GLY A 566 1.09 -6.62 6.25
N LYS A 567 2.06 -6.55 7.16
CA LYS A 567 2.24 -7.51 8.27
C LYS A 567 1.90 -6.87 9.62
N GLY A 568 1.01 -5.87 9.60
CA GLY A 568 0.47 -5.22 10.79
C GLY A 568 1.22 -3.97 11.27
N GLY A 569 2.30 -3.56 10.59
CA GLY A 569 3.03 -2.33 10.92
C GLY A 569 2.14 -1.06 10.90
N HIS A 570 2.65 0.04 11.46
CA HIS A 570 1.94 1.32 11.48
C HIS A 570 2.41 2.24 10.35
N LEU A 571 1.49 3.05 9.81
CA LEU A 571 1.73 3.95 8.67
C LEU A 571 2.82 4.98 8.95
N SER A 572 2.85 5.58 10.14
CA SER A 572 3.85 6.58 10.52
C SER A 572 5.28 6.05 10.47
N SER A 573 5.48 4.74 10.64
CA SER A 573 6.78 4.07 10.58
C SER A 573 7.20 3.70 9.16
N GLN A 574 6.39 3.97 8.13
CA GLN A 574 6.69 3.66 6.73
C GLN A 574 7.14 4.91 5.95
N PRO A 575 7.90 4.75 4.85
CA PRO A 575 8.23 5.87 3.95
C PRO A 575 7.03 6.47 3.20
N MET A 576 5.88 5.79 3.18
CA MET A 576 4.63 6.37 2.70
C MET A 576 3.90 7.21 3.77
N GLY A 577 4.40 7.20 5.02
CA GLY A 577 3.92 8.02 6.13
C GLY A 577 5.00 8.95 6.70
N ALA A 578 4.97 9.18 8.02
CA ALA A 578 5.78 10.20 8.68
C ALA A 578 7.30 10.00 8.59
N LEU A 579 7.78 8.76 8.38
CA LEU A 579 9.21 8.46 8.32
C LEU A 579 9.92 9.00 7.06
N ARG A 580 9.16 9.24 5.97
CA ARG A 580 9.69 9.54 4.62
C ARG A 580 10.82 10.57 4.58
N ASP A 581 10.63 11.67 5.29
CA ASP A 581 11.51 12.83 5.18
C ASP A 581 12.74 12.72 6.12
N TYR A 582 12.77 11.70 6.98
CA TYR A 582 13.82 11.50 7.99
C TYR A 582 14.74 10.31 7.69
N VAL A 583 14.31 9.37 6.85
CA VAL A 583 15.13 8.22 6.42
C VAL A 583 15.88 8.51 5.13
N ALA A 584 17.10 7.98 5.04
CA ALA A 584 17.92 8.06 3.84
C ALA A 584 17.31 7.26 2.68
N LYS A 585 17.75 7.59 1.46
CA LYS A 585 17.59 6.69 0.32
C LYS A 585 18.89 5.94 0.14
N ASP A 586 18.77 4.64 -0.09
CA ASP A 586 19.90 3.79 -0.39
C ASP A 586 20.45 4.21 -1.77
N PRO A 587 21.73 4.54 -1.89
CA PRO A 587 22.30 4.97 -3.16
C PRO A 587 22.39 3.85 -4.21
N VAL A 588 22.32 2.58 -3.77
CA VAL A 588 22.30 1.36 -4.59
C VAL A 588 20.89 1.10 -5.09
N THR A 589 19.94 0.93 -4.17
CA THR A 589 18.61 0.47 -4.52
C THR A 589 17.70 1.61 -4.96
N GLU A 590 18.06 2.86 -4.68
CA GLU A 590 17.27 4.09 -4.89
C GLU A 590 15.93 4.11 -4.12
N LYS A 591 15.68 3.06 -3.34
CA LYS A 591 14.56 2.93 -2.40
C LYS A 591 14.92 3.64 -1.09
N TYR A 592 13.91 3.95 -0.28
CA TYR A 592 14.16 4.37 1.09
C TYR A 592 14.86 3.23 1.85
N SER A 593 15.87 3.55 2.65
CA SER A 593 16.66 2.58 3.41
C SER A 593 15.86 2.02 4.58
N ILE A 594 14.96 1.08 4.25
CA ILE A 594 14.10 0.36 5.18
C ILE A 594 14.40 -1.12 5.09
N LEU A 595 14.50 -1.76 6.25
CA LEU A 595 14.58 -3.19 6.40
C LEU A 595 13.34 -3.65 7.17
N ASN A 596 12.50 -4.49 6.57
CA ASN A 596 11.33 -5.00 7.28
C ASN A 596 11.69 -6.23 8.12
N PHE A 597 11.07 -6.37 9.30
CA PHE A 597 11.14 -7.61 10.06
C PHE A 597 10.54 -8.76 9.26
N PRO A 598 11.26 -9.89 9.12
CA PRO A 598 10.66 -11.14 8.65
C PRO A 598 9.65 -11.63 9.69
N VAL A 599 8.63 -12.36 9.23
CA VAL A 599 7.60 -12.96 10.08
C VAL A 599 7.57 -14.47 9.86
N LEU A 600 7.11 -15.22 10.86
CA LEU A 600 6.97 -16.67 10.73
C LEU A 600 5.93 -17.03 9.68
N GLU A 601 6.17 -18.08 8.90
CA GLU A 601 5.27 -18.53 7.83
C GLU A 601 3.93 -19.06 8.38
N ASP A 602 3.98 -19.79 9.49
CA ASP A 602 2.82 -20.37 10.18
C ASP A 602 2.10 -19.37 11.09
N ASN A 603 2.79 -18.31 11.52
CA ASN A 603 2.21 -17.23 12.30
C ASN A 603 2.77 -15.86 11.85
N PRO A 604 2.17 -15.23 10.81
CA PRO A 604 2.67 -13.97 10.25
C PRO A 604 2.49 -12.76 11.18
N TYR A 605 1.95 -12.95 12.39
CA TYR A 605 1.83 -11.93 13.41
C TYR A 605 3.05 -11.89 14.36
N ARG A 606 3.90 -12.93 14.34
CA ARG A 606 5.17 -13.00 15.10
C ARG A 606 6.38 -12.75 14.20
N ILE A 607 7.37 -12.03 14.72
CA ILE A 607 8.65 -11.78 14.04
C ILE A 607 9.47 -13.08 14.03
N ASP A 608 10.08 -13.40 12.89
CA ASP A 608 11.06 -14.47 12.78
C ASP A 608 12.41 -13.98 13.35
N LEU A 609 12.73 -14.43 14.56
CA LEU A 609 13.95 -14.06 15.27
C LEU A 609 15.22 -14.60 14.61
N LYS A 610 15.15 -15.76 13.95
CA LYS A 610 16.30 -16.37 13.31
C LYS A 610 16.69 -15.55 12.08
N GLU A 611 15.73 -15.23 11.21
CA GLU A 611 16.03 -14.39 10.06
C GLU A 611 16.30 -12.93 10.44
N THR A 612 15.68 -12.43 11.52
CA THR A 612 16.05 -11.12 12.07
C THR A 612 17.53 -11.10 12.48
N ALA A 613 18.04 -12.15 13.14
CA ALA A 613 19.46 -12.23 13.49
C ALA A 613 20.36 -12.23 12.25
N ASN A 614 20.02 -13.03 11.22
CA ASN A 614 20.77 -13.07 9.96
C ASN A 614 20.81 -11.70 9.25
N LEU A 615 19.69 -10.97 9.28
CA LEU A 615 19.61 -9.63 8.73
C LEU A 615 20.44 -8.63 9.55
N LEU A 616 20.35 -8.68 10.87
CA LEU A 616 21.15 -7.82 11.74
C LEU A 616 22.64 -8.11 11.60
N ASP A 617 23.08 -9.36 11.37
CA ASP A 617 24.49 -9.65 11.09
C ASP A 617 25.01 -8.96 9.82
N ARG A 618 24.14 -8.78 8.82
CA ARG A 618 24.47 -8.17 7.52
C ARG A 618 24.28 -6.66 7.47
N PHE A 619 23.39 -6.11 8.30
CA PHE A 619 22.95 -4.73 8.22
C PHE A 619 22.97 -4.06 9.60
N ASP A 620 23.42 -2.81 9.66
CA ASP A 620 23.49 -2.03 10.89
C ASP A 620 22.45 -0.90 10.86
N PRO A 621 21.20 -1.13 11.31
CA PRO A 621 20.19 -0.09 11.38
C PRO A 621 20.64 1.01 12.36
N GLY A 622 20.24 2.26 12.10
CA GLY A 622 20.40 3.36 13.07
C GLY A 622 19.21 3.49 14.01
N LEU A 623 18.05 2.99 13.59
CA LEU A 623 16.79 2.98 14.33
C LEU A 623 16.08 1.66 14.09
N ILE A 624 15.59 1.04 15.16
CA ILE A 624 14.72 -0.13 15.12
C ILE A 624 13.38 0.27 15.72
N ILE A 625 12.30 0.12 14.96
CA ILE A 625 10.94 0.47 15.38
C ILE A 625 10.12 -0.80 15.56
N LEU A 626 9.82 -1.11 16.82
CA LEU A 626 8.87 -2.16 17.21
C LEU A 626 7.50 -1.54 17.48
N GLY A 627 6.43 -2.32 17.30
CA GLY A 627 5.06 -1.84 17.40
C GLY A 627 4.29 -2.02 16.08
N LYS A 628 3.02 -2.37 16.24
CA LYS A 628 2.09 -2.70 15.16
C LYS A 628 0.73 -2.08 15.42
N SER A 629 0.01 -1.73 14.36
CA SER A 629 -1.41 -1.42 14.42
C SER A 629 -2.22 -2.69 14.71
N MET A 630 -1.85 -3.79 14.06
CA MET A 630 -2.45 -5.11 14.22
C MET A 630 -1.50 -5.99 15.02
N ILE A 631 -1.78 -6.13 16.31
CA ILE A 631 -0.89 -6.76 17.28
C ILE A 631 -1.64 -7.83 18.07
N LEU A 632 -1.27 -9.09 17.87
CA LEU A 632 -1.84 -10.25 18.59
C LEU A 632 -0.84 -10.84 19.61
N HIS A 633 0.44 -10.46 19.52
CA HIS A 633 1.52 -10.98 20.35
C HIS A 633 2.44 -9.84 20.83
N PRO A 634 3.11 -9.99 21.98
CA PRO A 634 4.17 -9.08 22.40
C PRO A 634 5.28 -8.96 21.35
N GLU A 635 5.88 -7.78 21.23
CA GLU A 635 7.04 -7.57 20.36
C GLU A 635 8.31 -8.14 21.02
N PRO A 636 9.27 -8.75 20.31
CA PRO A 636 10.41 -9.42 20.93
C PRO A 636 11.56 -8.47 21.27
N VAL A 637 11.30 -7.42 22.05
CA VAL A 637 12.25 -6.34 22.39
C VAL A 637 13.52 -6.90 23.02
N ALA A 638 13.41 -7.75 24.05
CA ALA A 638 14.55 -8.31 24.77
C ALA A 638 15.43 -9.21 23.89
N ALA A 639 14.81 -10.01 23.00
CA ALA A 639 15.55 -10.86 22.09
C ALA A 639 16.36 -10.03 21.08
N ILE A 640 15.75 -8.98 20.52
CA ILE A 640 16.42 -8.06 19.59
C ILE A 640 17.52 -7.27 20.31
N ARG A 641 17.27 -6.76 21.52
CA ARG A 641 18.31 -6.06 22.31
C ARG A 641 19.53 -6.96 22.50
N LYS A 642 19.33 -8.23 22.87
CA LYS A 642 20.41 -9.20 23.05
C LYS A 642 21.18 -9.49 21.75
N MET A 643 20.51 -9.53 20.60
CA MET A 643 21.18 -9.71 19.29
C MET A 643 22.14 -8.55 18.97
N LEU A 644 21.89 -7.36 19.53
CA LEU A 644 22.70 -6.17 19.31
C LEU A 644 23.92 -6.08 20.23
N ASP A 645 24.04 -6.95 21.25
CA ASP A 645 25.18 -6.94 22.18
C ASP A 645 26.53 -7.20 21.46
N THR A 646 26.49 -7.84 20.29
CA THR A 646 27.67 -8.15 19.47
C THR A 646 28.04 -7.01 18.50
N LYS A 647 27.21 -5.98 18.39
CA LYS A 647 27.38 -4.89 17.41
C LYS A 647 28.23 -3.76 17.97
N SER A 648 29.08 -3.20 17.10
CA SER A 648 29.91 -2.02 17.44
C SER A 648 29.11 -0.72 17.51
N THR A 649 27.94 -0.67 16.87
CA THR A 649 27.01 0.45 16.90
C THR A 649 25.74 0.04 17.61
N ARG A 650 25.29 0.86 18.57
CA ARG A 650 24.03 0.65 19.28
C ARG A 650 22.91 1.43 18.56
N PRO A 651 22.00 0.77 17.83
CA PRO A 651 20.81 1.44 17.31
C PRO A 651 19.91 1.90 18.45
N VAL A 652 19.12 2.93 18.19
CA VAL A 652 17.98 3.30 19.05
C VAL A 652 16.86 2.31 18.81
N ILE A 653 16.40 1.65 19.88
CA ILE A 653 15.18 0.83 19.87
C ILE A 653 14.02 1.70 20.32
N MET A 654 13.10 1.96 19.40
CA MET A 654 11.86 2.67 19.63
C MET A 654 10.70 1.68 19.63
N TYR A 655 9.88 1.67 20.68
CA TYR A 655 8.61 0.94 20.69
C TYR A 655 7.44 1.93 20.54
N ASP A 656 6.77 1.90 19.39
CA ASP A 656 5.46 2.52 19.21
C ASP A 656 4.34 1.67 19.85
N MET A 657 3.95 2.05 21.06
CA MET A 657 2.94 1.39 21.86
C MET A 657 1.53 1.92 21.59
N ALA A 658 1.26 2.63 20.48
CA ALA A 658 0.01 3.35 20.32
C ALA A 658 -1.26 2.55 20.60
N HIS A 659 -1.31 1.27 20.21
CA HIS A 659 -2.45 0.38 20.46
C HIS A 659 -2.43 -0.29 21.84
N VAL A 660 -1.27 -0.41 22.49
CA VAL A 660 -1.06 -1.20 23.71
C VAL A 660 -0.56 -0.36 24.90
N LEU A 661 -0.53 0.96 24.76
CA LEU A 661 -0.07 1.89 25.81
C LEU A 661 -0.84 1.67 27.12
N GLY A 662 -2.16 1.47 27.04
CA GLY A 662 -2.96 1.21 28.23
C GLY A 662 -2.71 -0.14 28.90
N LEU A 663 -2.02 -1.04 28.20
CA LEU A 663 -1.65 -2.39 28.66
C LEU A 663 -0.19 -2.48 29.10
N ILE A 664 0.59 -1.38 29.07
CA ILE A 664 1.99 -1.39 29.51
C ILE A 664 2.08 -1.89 30.95
N GLY A 665 3.08 -2.72 31.21
CA GLY A 665 3.37 -3.27 32.53
C GLY A 665 3.31 -4.80 32.57
N PRO A 666 3.09 -5.39 33.75
CA PRO A 666 3.32 -6.82 33.99
C PRO A 666 2.27 -7.74 33.36
N TYR A 667 1.13 -7.21 32.91
CA TYR A 667 0.03 -8.02 32.36
C TYR A 667 0.11 -8.24 30.85
N PHE A 668 0.91 -7.45 30.15
CA PHE A 668 1.16 -7.63 28.71
C PHE A 668 2.64 -7.52 28.38
N GLN A 669 3.24 -6.33 28.52
CA GLN A 669 4.63 -6.12 28.13
C GLN A 669 5.27 -4.91 28.83
N ASN A 670 6.56 -5.03 29.19
CA ASN A 670 7.36 -3.93 29.75
C ASN A 670 8.58 -3.63 28.84
N PRO A 671 8.41 -2.80 27.81
CA PRO A 671 9.43 -2.57 26.79
C PRO A 671 10.78 -2.08 27.30
N PHE A 672 10.79 -1.20 28.29
CA PHE A 672 12.04 -0.65 28.82
C PHE A 672 12.80 -1.67 29.66
N ALA A 673 12.11 -2.50 30.46
CA ALA A 673 12.75 -3.61 31.16
C ALA A 673 13.33 -4.65 30.17
N GLU A 674 12.72 -4.75 28.99
CA GLU A 674 13.20 -5.56 27.87
C GLU A 674 14.27 -4.85 27.01
N GLY A 675 14.54 -3.58 27.28
CA GLY A 675 15.62 -2.81 26.67
C GLY A 675 15.22 -1.92 25.50
N ALA A 676 13.98 -1.43 25.39
CA ALA A 676 13.67 -0.28 24.53
C ALA A 676 14.37 1.00 25.05
N ASP A 677 14.82 1.89 24.17
CA ASP A 677 15.41 3.19 24.56
C ASP A 677 14.34 4.29 24.65
N ILE A 678 13.37 4.24 23.74
CA ILE A 678 12.28 5.21 23.60
C ILE A 678 10.98 4.44 23.42
N ILE A 679 9.91 4.94 24.04
CA ILE A 679 8.54 4.55 23.69
C ILE A 679 7.79 5.75 23.14
N THR A 680 6.87 5.49 22.22
CA THR A 680 5.86 6.45 21.81
C THR A 680 4.48 5.84 21.95
N GLY A 681 3.44 6.66 22.04
CA GLY A 681 2.09 6.14 22.18
C GLY A 681 1.00 7.14 21.82
N SER A 682 -0.20 6.60 21.64
CA SER A 682 -1.45 7.35 21.52
C SER A 682 -2.22 7.19 22.83
N THR A 683 -2.73 8.29 23.38
CA THR A 683 -3.37 8.31 24.70
C THR A 683 -4.91 8.17 24.63
N HIS A 684 -5.45 7.60 23.56
CA HIS A 684 -6.91 7.47 23.32
C HIS A 684 -7.34 6.10 22.79
N LYS A 685 -6.42 5.13 22.75
CA LYS A 685 -6.69 3.72 22.39
C LYS A 685 -6.89 2.94 23.68
N THR A 686 -6.21 1.80 23.89
CA THR A 686 -6.27 1.08 25.18
C THR A 686 -5.97 1.96 26.40
N PHE A 687 -5.14 3.00 26.24
CA PHE A 687 -5.09 4.13 27.16
C PHE A 687 -6.27 5.06 26.85
N TYR A 688 -7.28 5.08 27.71
CA TYR A 688 -8.59 5.68 27.44
C TYR A 688 -8.68 7.19 27.76
N GLY A 689 -7.63 7.95 27.45
CA GLY A 689 -7.54 9.39 27.67
C GLY A 689 -7.88 10.25 26.45
N SER A 690 -7.37 11.47 26.42
CA SER A 690 -7.59 12.42 25.31
C SER A 690 -6.76 12.08 24.08
N GLN A 691 -7.23 12.54 22.90
CA GLN A 691 -6.52 12.33 21.64
C GLN A 691 -5.22 13.14 21.62
N ARG A 692 -4.13 12.52 22.09
CA ARG A 692 -2.79 13.08 22.16
C ARG A 692 -1.73 12.01 21.85
N GLY A 693 -0.47 12.44 21.83
CA GLY A 693 0.71 11.59 21.74
C GLY A 693 1.58 11.73 22.99
N VAL A 694 2.30 10.67 23.33
CA VAL A 694 3.29 10.67 24.42
C VAL A 694 4.61 10.12 23.92
N ILE A 695 5.71 10.63 24.46
CA ILE A 695 7.05 10.05 24.32
C ILE A 695 7.57 9.76 25.72
N GLY A 696 8.09 8.56 25.94
CA GLY A 696 8.85 8.21 27.14
C GLY A 696 10.27 7.79 26.76
N ALA A 697 11.23 8.03 27.64
CA ALA A 697 12.62 7.59 27.45
C ALA A 697 13.26 7.12 28.75
N ALA A 698 14.26 6.24 28.62
CA ALA A 698 15.08 5.75 29.73
C ALA A 698 16.54 6.14 29.51
N TYR A 699 16.84 7.44 29.61
CA TYR A 699 18.20 7.97 29.50
C TYR A 699 18.66 8.56 30.84
N GLU A 700 19.93 8.31 31.18
CA GLU A 700 20.57 8.89 32.35
C GLU A 700 21.13 10.27 32.03
N GLU A 701 20.95 11.23 32.93
CA GLU A 701 21.52 12.56 32.78
C GLU A 701 23.05 12.50 32.72
N GLY A 702 23.65 13.23 31.77
CA GLY A 702 25.09 13.23 31.51
C GLY A 702 25.57 12.10 30.58
N ALA A 703 24.74 11.11 30.27
CA ALA A 703 25.03 10.15 29.20
C ALA A 703 24.96 10.82 27.82
N PRO A 704 25.79 10.44 26.83
CA PRO A 704 25.73 11.00 25.48
C PRO A 704 24.34 10.91 24.81
N GLU A 705 23.56 9.90 25.17
CA GLU A 705 22.20 9.66 24.68
C GLU A 705 21.18 10.64 25.27
N PHE A 706 21.44 11.26 26.41
CA PHE A 706 20.56 12.26 27.02
C PHE A 706 20.36 13.50 26.12
N GLU A 707 21.34 13.81 25.26
CA GLU A 707 21.17 14.87 24.25
C GLU A 707 20.07 14.56 23.23
N LEU A 708 19.74 13.28 23.01
CA LEU A 708 18.58 12.90 22.21
C LEU A 708 17.28 13.26 22.93
N TRP A 709 17.21 13.09 24.25
CA TRP A 709 16.06 13.54 25.05
C TRP A 709 15.87 15.06 24.95
N LYS A 710 16.92 15.85 25.19
CA LYS A 710 16.84 17.31 25.04
C LYS A 710 16.50 17.71 23.60
N ALA A 711 16.91 16.92 22.59
CA ALA A 711 16.45 17.13 21.21
C ALA A 711 14.96 16.84 21.04
N ILE A 712 14.42 15.78 21.66
CA ILE A 712 12.99 15.48 21.67
C ILE A 712 12.19 16.65 22.25
N GLU A 713 12.57 17.18 23.41
CA GLU A 713 11.88 18.34 24.03
C GLU A 713 11.85 19.54 23.08
N ARG A 714 13.00 19.92 22.50
CA ARG A 714 13.11 21.03 21.55
C ARG A 714 12.30 20.81 20.27
N ARG A 715 12.21 19.56 19.81
CA ARG A 715 11.46 19.20 18.59
C ARG A 715 9.97 19.00 18.87
N ALA A 716 9.57 18.69 20.10
CA ALA A 716 8.18 18.71 20.53
C ALA A 716 7.71 20.16 20.61
N PHE A 717 8.40 20.98 21.40
CA PHE A 717 8.09 22.39 21.55
C PHE A 717 9.38 23.26 21.48
N PRO A 718 9.43 24.31 20.64
CA PRO A 718 8.39 24.79 19.72
C PRO A 718 8.39 24.07 18.35
N GLY A 719 9.07 22.92 18.23
CA GLY A 719 9.30 22.27 16.94
C GLY A 719 8.05 21.71 16.26
N ALA A 720 7.20 20.99 16.98
CA ALA A 720 6.03 20.29 16.44
C ALA A 720 4.72 20.97 16.84
N VAL A 721 4.69 21.60 18.02
CA VAL A 721 3.56 22.36 18.53
C VAL A 721 4.00 23.74 19.00
N SER A 722 3.10 24.72 18.85
CA SER A 722 3.22 26.05 19.46
C SER A 722 2.31 26.09 20.69
N ASN A 723 0.99 26.27 20.52
CA ASN A 723 0.04 25.96 21.59
C ASN A 723 -0.34 24.48 21.54
N HIS A 724 -0.26 23.78 22.67
CA HIS A 724 -0.36 22.31 22.70
C HIS A 724 -1.72 21.81 23.22
N HIS A 725 -2.81 22.51 22.91
CA HIS A 725 -4.21 22.13 23.19
C HIS A 725 -4.47 21.86 24.69
N LEU A 726 -4.54 22.92 25.50
CA LEU A 726 -4.52 22.81 26.96
C LEU A 726 -5.75 22.13 27.57
N GLY A 727 -6.92 22.25 26.94
CA GLY A 727 -8.13 21.53 27.36
C GLY A 727 -7.94 20.01 27.27
N THR A 728 -7.45 19.50 26.13
CA THR A 728 -7.19 18.06 25.99
C THR A 728 -6.05 17.58 26.87
N LEU A 729 -5.11 18.45 27.23
CA LEU A 729 -4.06 18.15 28.21
C LEU A 729 -4.65 17.94 29.61
N LEU A 730 -5.54 18.83 30.05
CA LEU A 730 -6.21 18.70 31.34
C LEU A 730 -7.08 17.43 31.40
N GLY A 731 -7.79 17.12 30.32
CA GLY A 731 -8.52 15.84 30.22
C GLY A 731 -7.60 14.62 30.29
N LEU A 732 -6.40 14.71 29.72
CA LEU A 732 -5.41 13.63 29.80
C LEU A 732 -4.90 13.42 31.23
N LEU A 733 -4.70 14.49 32.00
CA LEU A 733 -4.33 14.38 33.41
C LEU A 733 -5.36 13.56 34.18
N MET A 734 -6.65 13.88 34.03
CA MET A 734 -7.74 13.12 34.65
C MET A 734 -7.74 11.65 34.23
N ALA A 735 -7.57 11.38 32.93
CA ALA A 735 -7.52 10.00 32.43
C ALA A 735 -6.28 9.24 32.94
N THR A 736 -5.15 9.91 33.14
CA THR A 736 -3.93 9.28 33.67
C THR A 736 -4.11 8.89 35.14
N LEU A 737 -4.81 9.71 35.92
CA LEU A 737 -5.22 9.36 37.28
C LEU A 737 -6.14 8.13 37.29
N GLU A 738 -7.13 8.06 36.39
CA GLU A 738 -7.97 6.87 36.22
C GLU A 738 -7.14 5.63 35.85
N MET A 739 -6.22 5.76 34.88
CA MET A 739 -5.33 4.66 34.48
C MET A 739 -4.47 4.18 35.65
N ASN A 740 -3.86 5.08 36.42
CA ASN A 740 -3.06 4.71 37.59
C ASN A 740 -3.88 4.01 38.68
N ALA A 741 -5.12 4.42 38.88
CA ALA A 741 -6.00 3.82 39.87
C ALA A 741 -6.51 2.42 39.48
N PHE A 742 -6.73 2.19 38.18
CA PHE A 742 -7.48 1.01 37.72
C PHE A 742 -6.66 -0.01 36.91
N LYS A 743 -5.44 0.31 36.46
CA LYS A 743 -4.63 -0.53 35.55
C LYS A 743 -4.54 -2.00 35.98
N ASP A 744 -4.33 -2.28 37.27
CA ASP A 744 -4.13 -3.63 37.79
C ASP A 744 -5.39 -4.52 37.72
N THR A 745 -6.56 -3.92 37.49
CA THR A 745 -7.83 -4.64 37.27
C THR A 745 -8.30 -4.56 35.82
N TYR A 746 -8.11 -3.41 35.17
CA TYR A 746 -8.49 -3.17 33.79
C TYR A 746 -7.67 -4.01 32.80
N GLN A 747 -6.34 -3.98 32.92
CA GLN A 747 -5.44 -4.64 31.97
C GLN A 747 -5.67 -6.15 31.87
N PRO A 748 -5.67 -6.93 32.98
CA PRO A 748 -5.92 -8.37 32.90
C PRO A 748 -7.34 -8.69 32.39
N GLN A 749 -8.35 -7.88 32.72
CA GLN A 749 -9.72 -8.09 32.23
C GLN A 749 -9.82 -7.91 30.71
N VAL A 750 -9.15 -6.89 30.14
CA VAL A 750 -9.12 -6.67 28.69
C VAL A 750 -8.49 -7.86 27.96
N VAL A 751 -7.36 -8.38 28.46
CA VAL A 751 -6.69 -9.55 27.85
C VAL A 751 -7.55 -10.81 27.98
N ALA A 752 -8.19 -11.03 29.14
CA ALA A 752 -9.09 -12.16 29.36
C ALA A 752 -10.31 -12.12 28.42
N ASN A 753 -10.94 -10.96 28.29
CA ASN A 753 -12.07 -10.74 27.39
C ASN A 753 -11.70 -11.00 25.93
N ALA A 754 -10.52 -10.53 25.48
CA ALA A 754 -10.08 -10.74 24.11
C ALA A 754 -9.88 -12.23 23.78
N LYS A 755 -9.29 -12.98 24.71
CA LYS A 755 -9.12 -14.44 24.58
C LYS A 755 -10.46 -15.17 24.59
N ALA A 756 -11.38 -14.79 25.48
CA ALA A 756 -12.71 -15.39 25.55
C ALA A 756 -13.48 -15.15 24.25
N PHE A 757 -13.49 -13.92 23.76
CA PHE A 757 -14.16 -13.57 22.51
C PHE A 757 -13.56 -14.29 21.30
N ALA A 758 -12.22 -14.33 21.19
CA ALA A 758 -11.55 -15.04 20.11
C ALA A 758 -11.89 -16.53 20.09
N LYS A 759 -11.89 -17.20 21.25
CA LYS A 759 -12.28 -18.61 21.35
C LYS A 759 -13.75 -18.82 21.00
N ALA A 760 -14.65 -17.99 21.53
CA ALA A 760 -16.07 -18.10 21.24
C ALA A 760 -16.38 -17.92 19.75
N LEU A 761 -15.75 -16.95 19.08
CA LEU A 761 -15.90 -16.79 17.63
C LEU A 761 -15.40 -18.00 16.84
N ALA A 762 -14.31 -18.64 17.31
CA ALA A 762 -13.83 -19.89 16.71
C ALA A 762 -14.81 -21.05 16.93
N ASP A 763 -15.39 -21.16 18.12
CA ASP A 763 -16.39 -22.18 18.46
C ASP A 763 -17.69 -22.00 17.65
N GLU A 764 -18.04 -20.75 17.30
CA GLU A 764 -19.13 -20.39 16.37
C GLU A 764 -18.80 -20.68 14.89
N GLY A 765 -17.57 -21.13 14.59
CA GLY A 765 -17.14 -21.55 13.26
C GLY A 765 -16.47 -20.46 12.42
N LEU A 766 -16.21 -19.27 12.98
CA LEU A 766 -15.46 -18.23 12.28
C LEU A 766 -13.96 -18.53 12.24
N LYS A 767 -13.31 -18.15 11.15
CA LYS A 767 -11.86 -18.33 10.99
C LYS A 767 -11.09 -17.23 11.74
N VAL A 768 -10.77 -17.48 12.99
CA VAL A 768 -9.99 -16.57 13.86
C VAL A 768 -8.50 -16.68 13.55
N GLN A 769 -7.81 -15.54 13.48
CA GLN A 769 -6.36 -15.45 13.26
C GLN A 769 -5.57 -15.41 14.58
N GLY A 770 -4.33 -15.88 14.55
CA GLY A 770 -3.45 -15.96 15.72
C GLY A 770 -3.20 -17.39 16.17
N ASP A 771 -2.56 -17.54 17.33
CA ASP A 771 -2.09 -18.83 17.88
C ASP A 771 -3.13 -19.43 18.86
N PRO A 772 -3.84 -20.52 18.50
CA PRO A 772 -4.89 -21.09 19.37
C PRO A 772 -4.37 -21.54 20.74
N GLU A 773 -3.10 -21.93 20.86
CA GLU A 773 -2.51 -22.41 22.12
C GLU A 773 -2.44 -21.32 23.19
N VAL A 774 -2.36 -20.05 22.78
CA VAL A 774 -2.41 -18.89 23.69
C VAL A 774 -3.81 -18.25 23.76
N GLY A 775 -4.80 -18.84 23.09
CA GLY A 775 -6.15 -18.29 22.94
C GLY A 775 -6.26 -17.23 21.82
N TYR A 776 -5.51 -17.42 20.74
CA TYR A 776 -5.40 -16.58 19.53
C TYR A 776 -4.71 -15.22 19.72
N THR A 777 -4.90 -14.58 20.87
CA THR A 777 -4.37 -13.24 21.14
C THR A 777 -3.84 -13.11 22.56
N GLU A 778 -2.81 -12.29 22.72
CA GLU A 778 -2.23 -11.89 24.01
C GLU A 778 -2.44 -10.39 24.28
N THR A 779 -3.27 -9.73 23.45
CA THR A 779 -3.56 -8.29 23.52
C THR A 779 -5.05 -8.03 23.70
N HIS A 780 -5.51 -6.81 23.44
CA HIS A 780 -6.94 -6.46 23.39
C HIS A 780 -7.61 -6.76 22.05
N GLN A 781 -6.87 -7.23 21.04
CA GLN A 781 -7.36 -7.35 19.67
C GLN A 781 -7.75 -8.78 19.32
N VAL A 782 -8.75 -8.92 18.45
CA VAL A 782 -9.18 -10.17 17.82
C VAL A 782 -9.30 -9.94 16.33
N VAL A 783 -8.85 -10.89 15.50
CA VAL A 783 -8.93 -10.78 14.04
C VAL A 783 -9.63 -12.01 13.48
N VAL A 784 -10.63 -11.81 12.62
CA VAL A 784 -11.36 -12.88 11.93
C VAL A 784 -11.29 -12.70 10.43
N VAL A 785 -11.37 -13.80 9.68
CA VAL A 785 -11.47 -13.80 8.22
C VAL A 785 -12.92 -14.00 7.82
N VAL A 786 -13.45 -13.09 7.01
CA VAL A 786 -14.86 -13.09 6.54
C VAL A 786 -14.99 -13.37 5.04
N GLY A 787 -13.87 -13.58 4.34
CA GLY A 787 -13.84 -13.95 2.93
C GLY A 787 -13.06 -12.95 2.08
N TYR A 788 -12.48 -13.42 0.97
CA TYR A 788 -11.62 -12.60 0.12
C TYR A 788 -12.36 -11.35 -0.41
N ALA A 789 -11.78 -10.16 -0.18
CA ALA A 789 -12.37 -8.88 -0.54
C ALA A 789 -13.80 -8.62 0.01
N GLN A 790 -14.20 -9.32 1.08
CA GLN A 790 -15.52 -9.14 1.72
C GLN A 790 -15.48 -8.21 2.94
N GLY A 791 -14.30 -7.89 3.48
CA GLY A 791 -14.16 -7.18 4.76
C GLY A 791 -14.93 -5.86 4.80
N CYS A 792 -14.88 -5.07 3.73
CA CYS A 792 -15.56 -3.78 3.66
C CYS A 792 -17.09 -3.92 3.64
N ALA A 793 -17.63 -4.86 2.85
CA ALA A 793 -19.07 -5.11 2.77
C ALA A 793 -19.63 -5.64 4.10
N VAL A 794 -18.96 -6.65 4.68
CA VAL A 794 -19.38 -7.22 5.97
C VAL A 794 -19.30 -6.18 7.09
N ALA A 795 -18.29 -5.30 7.10
CA ALA A 795 -18.23 -4.22 8.09
C ALA A 795 -19.40 -3.22 7.96
N GLN A 796 -19.89 -2.97 6.74
CA GLN A 796 -21.08 -2.14 6.53
C GLN A 796 -22.35 -2.84 7.05
N GLU A 797 -22.52 -4.13 6.75
CA GLU A 797 -23.65 -4.94 7.25
C GLU A 797 -23.66 -5.02 8.79
N LEU A 798 -22.48 -5.12 9.40
CA LEU A 798 -22.30 -5.04 10.84
C LEU A 798 -22.69 -3.67 11.39
N GLU A 799 -22.28 -2.57 10.73
CA GLU A 799 -22.65 -1.21 11.15
C GLU A 799 -24.17 -0.99 11.10
N GLU A 800 -24.83 -1.48 10.05
CA GLU A 800 -26.30 -1.52 9.92
C GLU A 800 -26.97 -2.39 11.01
N SER A 801 -26.23 -3.31 11.61
CA SER A 801 -26.63 -4.15 12.75
C SER A 801 -26.15 -3.60 14.10
N ASN A 802 -25.78 -2.32 14.17
CA ASN A 802 -25.27 -1.65 15.38
C ASN A 802 -23.94 -2.22 15.93
N ILE A 803 -23.16 -2.94 15.13
CA ILE A 803 -21.84 -3.45 15.50
C ILE A 803 -20.81 -2.73 14.64
N ILE A 804 -19.87 -2.02 15.24
CA ILE A 804 -18.80 -1.37 14.47
C ILE A 804 -17.47 -2.05 14.69
N VAL A 805 -16.79 -2.29 13.58
CA VAL A 805 -15.50 -2.97 13.51
C VAL A 805 -14.59 -2.22 12.54
N ASN A 806 -13.32 -2.60 12.49
CA ASN A 806 -12.43 -2.13 11.44
C ASN A 806 -12.19 -3.27 10.44
N PHE A 807 -12.66 -3.12 9.21
CA PHE A 807 -12.20 -4.00 8.14
C PHE A 807 -10.70 -3.80 7.91
N GLN A 808 -9.98 -4.89 7.70
CA GLN A 808 -8.53 -4.91 7.81
C GLN A 808 -7.93 -5.88 6.81
N ALA A 809 -6.96 -5.40 6.02
CA ALA A 809 -6.11 -6.28 5.24
C ALA A 809 -5.26 -7.13 6.21
N ILE A 810 -5.37 -8.45 6.09
CA ILE A 810 -4.53 -9.41 6.83
C ILE A 810 -3.26 -9.72 6.02
N PRO A 811 -2.25 -10.42 6.58
CA PRO A 811 -0.96 -10.65 5.92
C PRO A 811 -0.99 -11.31 4.55
N SER A 812 -2.09 -11.96 4.19
CA SER A 812 -2.31 -12.62 2.89
C SER A 812 -3.00 -11.72 1.85
N ASP A 813 -3.54 -10.57 2.23
CA ASP A 813 -4.29 -9.69 1.34
C ASP A 813 -3.35 -8.74 0.58
N GLU A 814 -3.76 -8.32 -0.63
CA GLU A 814 -2.99 -7.39 -1.44
C GLU A 814 -3.12 -5.93 -1.02
N SER A 815 -4.28 -5.54 -0.51
CA SER A 815 -4.56 -4.17 -0.11
C SER A 815 -5.72 -4.07 0.87
N PHE A 816 -5.88 -2.88 1.45
CA PHE A 816 -7.01 -2.56 2.32
C PHE A 816 -8.38 -2.70 1.65
N THR A 817 -8.50 -2.39 0.36
CA THR A 817 -9.78 -2.52 -0.38
C THR A 817 -10.12 -3.97 -0.72
N SER A 818 -9.13 -4.85 -0.74
CA SER A 818 -9.29 -6.30 -0.91
C SER A 818 -9.27 -7.05 0.43
N SER A 819 -9.44 -6.32 1.53
CA SER A 819 -9.41 -6.89 2.88
C SER A 819 -10.34 -8.10 3.02
N SER A 820 -9.77 -9.18 3.55
CA SER A 820 -10.51 -10.38 3.88
C SER A 820 -10.83 -10.51 5.36
N GLY A 821 -10.26 -9.63 6.19
CA GLY A 821 -10.40 -9.69 7.63
C GLY A 821 -11.19 -8.54 8.25
N LEU A 822 -11.69 -8.81 9.46
CA LEU A 822 -12.18 -7.82 10.40
C LEU A 822 -11.26 -7.82 11.62
N ARG A 823 -10.81 -6.63 12.02
CA ARG A 823 -10.04 -6.40 13.24
C ARG A 823 -10.93 -5.76 14.28
N MET A 824 -11.01 -6.42 15.42
CA MET A 824 -11.85 -6.07 16.56
C MET A 824 -10.99 -5.81 17.80
N GLY A 825 -11.52 -5.07 18.77
CA GLY A 825 -10.94 -4.91 20.08
C GLY A 825 -12.00 -4.82 21.17
N VAL A 826 -11.71 -5.41 22.32
CA VAL A 826 -12.68 -5.57 23.42
C VAL A 826 -12.63 -4.45 24.46
N ALA A 827 -11.65 -3.54 24.35
CA ALA A 827 -11.31 -2.59 25.41
C ALA A 827 -12.45 -1.63 25.77
N GLU A 828 -13.17 -1.07 24.77
CA GLU A 828 -14.28 -0.14 25.04
C GLU A 828 -15.41 -0.85 25.79
N MET A 829 -15.84 -2.01 25.31
CA MET A 829 -16.93 -2.74 25.96
C MET A 829 -16.54 -3.33 27.31
N THR A 830 -15.25 -3.62 27.53
CA THR A 830 -14.73 -3.95 28.86
C THR A 830 -14.95 -2.79 29.84
N ARG A 831 -14.76 -1.53 29.40
CA ARG A 831 -15.10 -0.36 30.23
C ARG A 831 -16.59 -0.20 30.48
N PHE A 832 -17.43 -0.71 29.59
CA PHE A 832 -18.87 -0.74 29.79
C PHE A 832 -19.36 -1.95 30.59
N GLY A 833 -18.42 -2.74 31.14
CA GLY A 833 -18.70 -3.79 32.11
C GLY A 833 -18.79 -5.19 31.51
N MET A 834 -18.63 -5.36 30.19
CA MET A 834 -18.59 -6.69 29.58
C MET A 834 -17.40 -7.50 30.10
N LYS A 835 -17.66 -8.76 30.42
CA LYS A 835 -16.72 -9.78 30.87
C LYS A 835 -16.71 -10.97 29.90
N GLU A 836 -15.96 -12.00 30.23
CA GLU A 836 -15.71 -13.16 29.38
C GLU A 836 -17.02 -13.83 28.92
N ASP A 837 -17.94 -14.11 29.84
CA ASP A 837 -19.22 -14.76 29.52
C ASP A 837 -20.10 -13.89 28.61
N ASP A 838 -20.05 -12.56 28.76
CA ASP A 838 -20.81 -11.63 27.91
C ASP A 838 -20.27 -11.64 26.48
N PHE A 839 -18.95 -11.74 26.31
CA PHE A 839 -18.33 -11.88 24.98
C PHE A 839 -18.60 -13.24 24.35
N VAL A 840 -18.72 -14.30 25.16
CA VAL A 840 -19.14 -15.62 24.68
C VAL A 840 -20.59 -15.57 24.16
N GLU A 841 -21.51 -14.96 24.91
CA GLU A 841 -22.89 -14.77 24.47
C GLU A 841 -22.97 -13.92 23.20
N PHE A 842 -22.20 -12.82 23.15
CA PHE A 842 -22.20 -11.90 22.02
C PHE A 842 -21.64 -12.53 20.73
N ALA A 843 -20.74 -13.51 20.83
CA ALA A 843 -20.13 -14.17 19.66
C ALA A 843 -21.16 -14.82 18.73
N ALA A 844 -22.23 -15.41 19.27
CA ALA A 844 -23.32 -15.98 18.48
C ALA A 844 -24.08 -14.90 17.68
N ILE A 845 -24.42 -13.77 18.31
CA ILE A 845 -25.07 -12.63 17.65
C ILE A 845 -24.18 -12.07 16.54
N PHE A 846 -22.88 -11.93 16.82
CA PHE A 846 -21.88 -11.47 15.86
C PHE A 846 -21.77 -12.41 14.65
N ASN A 847 -21.76 -13.73 14.88
CA ASN A 847 -21.69 -14.73 13.82
C ASN A 847 -22.88 -14.65 12.86
N GLU A 848 -24.10 -14.49 13.38
CA GLU A 848 -25.30 -14.31 12.55
C GLU A 848 -25.23 -13.03 11.70
N ALA A 849 -24.68 -11.95 12.26
CA ALA A 849 -24.48 -10.68 11.57
C ALA A 849 -23.46 -10.77 10.43
N VAL A 850 -22.33 -11.44 10.66
CA VAL A 850 -21.30 -11.70 9.62
C VAL A 850 -21.86 -12.51 8.45
N HIS A 851 -22.89 -13.32 8.68
CA HIS A 851 -23.59 -14.09 7.66
C HIS A 851 -24.84 -13.38 7.10
N GLY A 852 -24.93 -12.06 7.26
CA GLY A 852 -25.90 -11.20 6.58
C GLY A 852 -27.25 -11.06 7.29
N ARG A 853 -27.45 -11.62 8.50
CA ARG A 853 -28.67 -11.34 9.28
C ARG A 853 -28.55 -9.97 9.92
N ASN A 854 -29.50 -9.07 9.67
CA ASN A 854 -29.57 -7.84 10.45
C ASN A 854 -29.99 -8.18 11.89
N VAL A 855 -29.10 -7.88 12.84
CA VAL A 855 -29.28 -8.17 14.28
C VAL A 855 -29.36 -6.88 15.12
N GLY A 856 -29.69 -5.74 14.49
CA GLY A 856 -29.61 -4.44 15.13
C GLY A 856 -30.43 -4.31 16.41
N ASP A 857 -31.61 -4.93 16.47
CA ASP A 857 -32.48 -4.89 17.64
C ASP A 857 -32.04 -5.86 18.75
N GLU A 858 -31.44 -7.01 18.41
CA GLU A 858 -30.77 -7.88 19.37
C GLU A 858 -29.56 -7.18 20.00
N VAL A 859 -28.71 -6.57 19.18
CA VAL A 859 -27.51 -5.85 19.63
C VAL A 859 -27.90 -4.66 20.51
N ALA A 860 -28.92 -3.89 20.13
CA ALA A 860 -29.40 -2.78 20.94
C ALA A 860 -29.92 -3.24 22.31
N ARG A 861 -30.68 -4.35 22.36
CA ARG A 861 -31.16 -4.94 23.63
C ARG A 861 -30.01 -5.48 24.47
N PHE A 862 -29.05 -6.17 23.87
CA PHE A 862 -27.84 -6.63 24.56
C PHE A 862 -27.08 -5.44 25.16
N ARG A 863 -26.95 -4.34 24.39
CA ARG A 863 -26.25 -3.12 24.78
C ARG A 863 -26.89 -2.40 25.98
N GLU A 864 -28.19 -2.56 26.24
CA GLU A 864 -28.89 -1.97 27.40
C GLU A 864 -28.27 -2.42 28.74
N GLY A 865 -27.73 -3.64 28.81
CA GLY A 865 -27.06 -4.17 30.00
C GLY A 865 -25.73 -3.48 30.35
N PHE A 866 -25.15 -2.73 29.40
CA PHE A 866 -23.77 -2.23 29.50
C PHE A 866 -23.67 -0.71 29.42
N GLN A 867 -24.70 0.07 29.76
CA GLN A 867 -24.69 1.54 29.56
C GLN A 867 -23.91 2.34 30.62
N THR A 868 -23.44 1.69 31.67
CA THR A 868 -22.67 2.31 32.76
C THR A 868 -21.17 2.13 32.50
N MET A 869 -20.41 3.23 32.56
CA MET A 869 -18.97 3.18 32.41
C MET A 869 -18.28 2.81 33.74
N HIS A 870 -17.25 1.97 33.65
CA HIS A 870 -16.37 1.52 34.70
C HIS A 870 -14.93 1.99 34.44
N PHE A 871 -14.05 1.75 35.42
CA PHE A 871 -12.66 2.21 35.42
C PHE A 871 -12.55 3.73 35.22
N CYS A 872 -13.42 4.47 35.92
CA CYS A 872 -13.46 5.92 35.98
C CYS A 872 -14.00 6.35 37.35
N PHE A 873 -13.89 7.64 37.65
CA PHE A 873 -14.36 8.19 38.93
C PHE A 873 -15.71 8.91 38.85
N ASP A 874 -16.45 8.74 37.75
CA ASP A 874 -17.74 9.44 37.53
C ASP A 874 -18.74 9.16 38.68
N ALA A 875 -18.77 7.94 39.20
CA ALA A 875 -19.66 7.54 40.30
C ALA A 875 -19.11 7.90 41.69
N ASP A 876 -17.79 8.08 41.82
CA ASP A 876 -17.12 8.39 43.08
C ASP A 876 -17.25 9.89 43.44
N TYR A 877 -17.39 10.77 42.44
CA TYR A 877 -17.43 12.22 42.60
C TYR A 877 -18.63 12.91 41.92
N PRO A 878 -19.88 12.54 42.25
CA PRO A 878 -21.08 13.06 41.59
C PRO A 878 -21.26 14.58 41.78
N GLU A 879 -20.81 15.16 42.89
CA GLU A 879 -20.91 16.61 43.17
C GLU A 879 -20.05 17.45 42.23
N TYR A 880 -18.83 16.97 41.91
CA TYR A 880 -17.92 17.62 40.98
C TYR A 880 -18.40 17.43 39.54
N LEU A 881 -18.89 16.23 39.21
CA LEU A 881 -19.48 15.95 37.91
C LEU A 881 -20.68 16.86 37.61
N ASN A 882 -21.57 17.05 38.59
CA ASN A 882 -22.72 17.95 38.47
C ASN A 882 -22.29 19.41 38.34
N SER A 883 -21.28 19.83 39.11
CA SER A 883 -20.75 21.20 39.07
C SER A 883 -20.10 21.52 37.71
N LEU A 884 -19.29 20.60 37.17
CA LEU A 884 -18.68 20.72 35.84
C LEU A 884 -19.72 20.72 34.73
N SER A 885 -20.74 19.86 34.84
CA SER A 885 -21.84 19.83 33.88
C SER A 885 -22.60 21.16 33.85
N GLY A 886 -22.83 21.77 35.02
CA GLY A 886 -23.53 23.06 35.14
C GLY A 886 -22.76 24.29 34.63
N LEU A 887 -21.50 24.14 34.21
CA LEU A 887 -20.74 25.21 33.54
C LEU A 887 -21.17 25.41 32.08
N PHE A 888 -21.85 24.43 31.47
CA PHE A 888 -22.26 24.39 30.07
C PHE A 888 -23.77 24.20 29.95
#